data_AF-A0A964JTA4-F1
#
_entry.id   AF-A0A964JTA4-F1
#
_cell.length_a   1.000
_cell.length_b   1.000
_cell.length_c   1.000
_cell.angle_alpha   90.00
_cell.angle_beta   90.00
_cell.angle_gamma   90.00
#
_symmetry.space_group_name_H-M   'P 1'
#
loop_
_entity.id
_entity.type
_entity.pdbx_description
1 polymer ?
#
loop_
_entity_poly.entity_id
_entity_poly.type
_entity_poly.pdbx_seq_one_letter_code
_entity_poly.pdbx_strand_id
1 'polypeptide(L)'
;MGSILIPGLPDAEPAAEPWPVDEHTIRIDEMFARQLDNEFSACVRGLLHDPETGISAQSGEAALQAIAGAMPVLNELKDRTLAQAIGPRQRSILEPLIETRLDWAAGTLGRLAQRATVEVDDQSIADRIAGLNQDAATAWHDPAYLRRLGRTAVEELRYQGERRGWDPAETDTRVRGGLSDIYAGAVETAIGQDDLDGAAGLYDRARPVIDPERQTAIDRCFAQAREAAVYRDVDRDMAGIPIEPAGPPGLDIFEQRAAELTPEGVSDNMRARIADVAAFAQRRAERQWNKQQAGAGIAAFDWIGKNPDASLVTLPSEIRDWLVPDQWRGIETLAVEGRLKTDGDLFERLDRLLVYEPDSFAAVDLDRHRLSLDDEDQARFAAAQKAIAEGWIDPDLARYDRMRRGIDRAVKALGIDAEGPEAADARADARDRLDGFETSEGRAPNGEDIDGIVGDIVSGIALGGAAVEGPLPGAGDGFDPRHVVPAQAGGRPPPFRPQASPPLRPRPQPQPQPGPGPGHNQPPGQIPGIAPGRPSPSVPQPPQGTQPGPDTAGPAAAAEQAAAQERAATYNAYREHLQKLDPDNALLKLEPVTGVPPDKVIVESIQKEVTRAIREKVDTKTEELRAKSTYEQRSKVKTIGGDVDLRKEFDELKATGTRVYAGRGQYGKGGDGEMFELPGGQGIRVGFRMANDTRTGAKNSIPTLDIVVPGRGETRFHYNPMR
;
A
#
# COMPACT_ATOMS: atom_id res chain seq x y z
N MET A 1 5.31 89.54 1.38
CA MET A 1 6.40 88.81 0.69
C MET A 1 6.40 89.30 -0.75
N GLY A 2 7.57 89.75 -1.22
CA GLY A 2 7.71 90.50 -2.48
C GLY A 2 7.66 89.65 -3.74
N SER A 3 6.99 90.17 -4.77
CA SER A 3 7.02 89.63 -6.13
C SER A 3 8.37 89.91 -6.78
N ILE A 4 9.03 88.86 -7.25
CA ILE A 4 10.20 88.94 -8.11
C ILE A 4 9.72 89.19 -9.54
N LEU A 5 9.99 90.39 -10.07
CA LEU A 5 9.86 90.73 -11.48
C LEU A 5 11.09 90.18 -12.23
N ILE A 6 10.89 89.22 -13.12
CA ILE A 6 11.93 88.77 -14.06
C ILE A 6 11.77 89.57 -15.36
N PRO A 7 12.73 90.43 -15.75
CA PRO A 7 12.70 91.15 -17.02
C PRO A 7 13.17 90.22 -18.14
N GLY A 8 12.33 89.98 -19.16
CA GLY A 8 12.73 89.26 -20.38
C GLY A 8 11.92 88.03 -20.78
N LEU A 9 10.77 87.75 -20.14
CA LEU A 9 9.81 86.81 -20.75
C LEU A 9 9.13 87.51 -21.95
N PRO A 10 9.10 86.90 -23.15
CA PRO A 10 8.25 87.39 -24.24
C PRO A 10 6.79 87.37 -23.78
N ASP A 11 6.06 88.44 -24.10
CA ASP A 11 4.62 88.56 -23.87
C ASP A 11 3.93 87.26 -24.32
N ALA A 12 3.08 86.72 -23.44
CA ALA A 12 2.22 85.60 -23.76
C ALA A 12 1.51 85.88 -25.09
N GLU A 13 1.68 84.98 -26.07
CA GLU A 13 0.91 85.01 -27.31
C GLU A 13 -0.58 85.25 -26.95
N PRO A 14 -1.24 86.19 -27.64
CA PRO A 14 -2.66 86.42 -27.43
C PRO A 14 -3.37 85.08 -27.64
N ALA A 15 -4.18 84.68 -26.65
CA ALA A 15 -5.06 83.53 -26.75
C ALA A 15 -5.73 83.57 -28.14
N ALA A 16 -5.34 82.62 -29.00
CA ALA A 16 -5.85 82.57 -30.36
C ALA A 16 -7.37 82.69 -30.29
N GLU A 17 -7.92 83.66 -31.02
CA GLU A 17 -9.37 83.83 -31.13
C GLU A 17 -9.99 82.46 -31.37
N PRO A 18 -11.00 82.05 -30.58
CA PRO A 18 -11.66 80.77 -30.79
C PRO A 18 -12.26 80.83 -32.19
N TRP A 19 -11.64 80.10 -33.12
CA TRP A 19 -12.21 79.84 -34.43
C TRP A 19 -13.66 79.43 -34.22
N PRO A 20 -14.62 79.97 -35.01
CA PRO A 20 -16.01 79.60 -34.86
C PRO A 20 -16.12 78.09 -34.99
N VAL A 21 -16.30 77.42 -33.86
CA VAL A 21 -16.41 75.97 -33.79
C VAL A 21 -17.73 75.66 -34.45
N ASP A 22 -17.69 75.10 -35.65
CA ASP A 22 -18.93 74.72 -36.32
C ASP A 22 -19.64 73.64 -35.48
N GLU A 23 -20.97 73.62 -35.52
CA GLU A 23 -21.79 72.69 -34.73
C GLU A 23 -21.44 71.22 -35.04
N HIS A 24 -20.84 70.97 -36.21
CA HIS A 24 -20.39 69.65 -36.64
C HIS A 24 -19.17 69.16 -35.84
N THR A 25 -18.18 70.03 -35.60
CA THR A 25 -16.96 69.73 -34.81
C THR A 25 -17.31 69.45 -33.35
N ILE A 26 -18.30 70.17 -32.81
CA ILE A 26 -18.87 69.90 -31.47
C ILE A 26 -19.39 68.47 -31.37
N ARG A 27 -20.22 68.06 -32.34
CA ARG A 27 -20.83 66.71 -32.37
C ARG A 27 -19.78 65.62 -32.56
N ILE A 28 -18.74 65.87 -33.36
CA ILE A 28 -17.63 64.94 -33.55
C ILE A 28 -16.87 64.72 -32.23
N ASP A 29 -16.53 65.80 -31.52
CA ASP A 29 -15.84 65.71 -30.22
C ASP A 29 -16.67 64.95 -29.17
N GLU A 30 -17.98 65.21 -29.11
CA GLU A 30 -18.89 64.49 -28.22
C GLU A 30 -19.00 63.00 -28.57
N MET A 31 -19.05 62.66 -29.86
CA MET A 31 -19.11 61.27 -30.32
C MET A 31 -17.84 60.51 -29.94
N PHE A 32 -16.66 61.09 -30.15
CA PHE A 32 -15.38 60.49 -29.77
C PHE A 32 -15.25 60.35 -28.25
N ALA A 33 -15.63 61.36 -27.47
CA ALA A 33 -15.62 61.27 -26.01
C ALA A 33 -16.54 60.13 -25.50
N ARG A 34 -17.72 59.95 -26.11
CA ARG A 34 -18.61 58.82 -25.79
C ARG A 34 -18.03 57.46 -26.15
N GLN A 35 -17.31 57.37 -27.27
CA GLN A 35 -16.63 56.12 -27.65
C GLN A 35 -15.57 55.75 -26.61
N LEU A 36 -14.71 56.71 -26.25
CA LEU A 36 -13.67 56.50 -25.23
C LEU A 36 -14.26 56.16 -23.85
N ASP A 37 -15.38 56.79 -23.44
CA ASP A 37 -16.09 56.43 -22.20
C ASP A 37 -16.63 54.99 -22.23
N ASN A 38 -17.16 54.52 -23.37
CA ASN A 38 -17.64 53.15 -23.51
C ASN A 38 -16.51 52.13 -23.42
N GLU A 39 -15.37 52.41 -24.06
CA GLU A 39 -14.16 51.57 -24.00
C GLU A 39 -13.58 51.53 -22.58
N PHE A 40 -13.48 52.68 -21.92
CA PHE A 40 -13.08 52.78 -20.52
C PHE A 40 -14.02 51.96 -19.62
N SER A 41 -15.33 52.16 -19.77
CA SER A 41 -16.35 51.45 -18.99
C SER A 41 -16.31 49.93 -19.21
N ALA A 42 -16.02 49.47 -20.43
CA ALA A 42 -15.85 48.04 -20.72
C ALA A 42 -14.62 47.46 -20.01
N CYS A 43 -13.49 48.17 -20.04
CA CYS A 43 -12.27 47.77 -19.33
C CYS A 43 -12.47 47.72 -17.81
N VAL A 44 -13.11 48.73 -17.21
CA VAL A 44 -13.45 48.74 -15.77
C VAL A 44 -14.35 47.55 -15.43
N ARG A 45 -15.36 47.28 -16.26
CA ARG A 45 -16.25 46.13 -16.04
C ARG A 45 -15.50 44.79 -16.14
N GLY A 46 -14.61 44.63 -17.12
CA GLY A 46 -13.77 43.44 -17.24
C GLY A 46 -12.90 43.23 -16.00
N LEU A 47 -12.20 44.28 -15.55
CA LEU A 47 -11.36 44.20 -14.35
C LEU A 47 -12.16 43.79 -13.09
N LEU A 48 -13.36 44.32 -12.90
CA LEU A 48 -14.15 44.06 -11.70
C LEU A 48 -14.99 42.77 -11.79
N HIS A 49 -15.56 42.47 -12.95
CA HIS A 49 -16.69 41.54 -13.11
C HIS A 49 -16.50 40.48 -14.20
N ASP A 50 -15.31 40.37 -14.80
CA ASP A 50 -15.01 39.19 -15.60
C ASP A 50 -15.16 37.91 -14.73
N PRO A 51 -15.90 36.89 -15.19
CA PRO A 51 -16.23 35.73 -14.36
C PRO A 51 -15.05 34.82 -14.06
N GLU A 52 -13.98 34.86 -14.88
CA GLU A 52 -12.80 34.01 -14.71
C GLU A 52 -11.65 34.74 -14.03
N THR A 53 -11.47 36.02 -14.37
CA THR A 53 -10.29 36.80 -14.00
C THR A 53 -10.60 38.07 -13.22
N GLY A 54 -11.87 38.48 -13.19
CA GLY A 54 -12.31 39.69 -12.51
C GLY A 54 -12.18 39.59 -11.00
N ILE A 55 -11.98 40.73 -10.34
CA ILE A 55 -11.77 40.79 -8.89
C ILE A 55 -12.95 40.18 -8.12
N SER A 56 -14.18 40.34 -8.62
CA SER A 56 -15.37 39.74 -7.98
C SER A 56 -15.47 38.22 -8.09
N ALA A 57 -14.67 37.58 -8.95
CA ALA A 57 -14.56 36.12 -9.04
C ALA A 57 -13.57 35.54 -8.00
N GLN A 58 -12.75 36.38 -7.37
CA GLN A 58 -11.78 35.96 -6.37
C GLN A 58 -12.40 35.98 -4.96
N SER A 59 -11.80 35.22 -4.03
CA SER A 59 -12.24 35.12 -2.63
C SER A 59 -11.07 35.27 -1.66
N GLY A 60 -11.38 35.61 -0.41
CA GLY A 60 -10.40 35.67 0.68
C GLY A 60 -9.15 36.53 0.39
N GLU A 61 -7.97 36.01 0.71
CA GLU A 61 -6.70 36.74 0.57
C GLU A 61 -6.38 37.12 -0.88
N ALA A 62 -6.70 36.25 -1.84
CA ALA A 62 -6.48 36.52 -3.26
C ALA A 62 -7.28 37.76 -3.71
N ALA A 63 -8.54 37.87 -3.29
CA ALA A 63 -9.37 39.03 -3.57
C ALA A 63 -8.77 40.30 -2.96
N LEU A 64 -8.31 40.27 -1.71
CA LEU A 64 -7.66 41.42 -1.06
C LEU A 64 -6.39 41.86 -1.82
N GLN A 65 -5.57 40.90 -2.25
CA GLN A 65 -4.37 41.17 -3.05
C GLN A 65 -4.73 41.80 -4.40
N ALA A 66 -5.74 41.29 -5.09
CA ALA A 66 -6.20 41.83 -6.36
C ALA A 66 -6.83 43.23 -6.22
N ILE A 67 -7.57 43.48 -5.14
CA ILE A 67 -8.12 44.81 -4.83
C ILE A 67 -6.98 45.82 -4.60
N ALA A 68 -5.95 45.44 -3.85
CA ALA A 68 -4.78 46.30 -3.63
C ALA A 68 -4.07 46.66 -4.95
N GLY A 69 -4.06 45.74 -5.93
CA GLY A 69 -3.54 45.98 -7.28
C GLY A 69 -4.48 46.73 -8.22
N ALA A 70 -5.76 46.87 -7.90
CA ALA A 70 -6.78 47.40 -8.83
C ALA A 70 -6.71 48.92 -9.02
N MET A 71 -6.46 49.68 -7.94
CA MET A 71 -6.44 51.15 -8.01
C MET A 71 -5.34 51.71 -8.92
N PRO A 72 -4.09 51.19 -8.88
CA PRO A 72 -3.07 51.57 -9.85
C PRO A 72 -3.49 51.30 -11.30
N VAL A 73 -4.09 50.13 -11.58
CA VAL A 73 -4.54 49.75 -12.93
C VAL A 73 -5.66 50.67 -13.42
N LEU A 74 -6.59 51.04 -12.55
CA LEU A 74 -7.67 51.98 -12.86
C LEU A 74 -7.15 53.40 -13.17
N ASN A 75 -6.15 53.87 -12.42
CA ASN A 75 -5.50 55.16 -12.69
C ASN A 75 -4.72 55.15 -14.00
N GLU A 76 -3.97 54.07 -14.28
CA GLU A 76 -3.27 53.93 -15.56
C GLU A 76 -4.25 53.88 -16.73
N LEU A 77 -5.39 53.20 -16.57
CA LEU A 77 -6.46 53.16 -17.55
C LEU A 77 -7.06 54.56 -17.80
N LYS A 78 -7.25 55.36 -16.74
CA LYS A 78 -7.69 56.76 -16.86
C LYS A 78 -6.68 57.57 -17.67
N ASP A 79 -5.40 57.54 -17.30
CA ASP A 79 -4.35 58.31 -17.95
C ASP A 79 -4.23 57.95 -19.44
N ARG A 80 -4.27 56.66 -19.75
CA ARG A 80 -4.24 56.15 -21.13
C ARG A 80 -5.44 56.62 -21.94
N THR A 81 -6.64 56.62 -21.36
CA THR A 81 -7.86 57.04 -22.05
C THR A 81 -7.88 58.55 -22.28
N LEU A 82 -7.44 59.36 -21.30
CA LEU A 82 -7.31 60.82 -21.45
C LEU A 82 -6.23 61.21 -22.45
N ALA A 83 -5.15 60.43 -22.57
CA ALA A 83 -4.11 60.62 -23.57
C ALA A 83 -4.62 60.39 -25.01
N GLN A 84 -5.62 59.52 -25.20
CA GLN A 84 -6.24 59.26 -26.51
C GLN A 84 -7.19 60.38 -26.96
N ALA A 85 -7.67 61.23 -26.05
CA ALA A 85 -8.46 62.41 -26.41
C ALA A 85 -7.56 63.46 -27.09
N ILE A 86 -7.88 63.77 -28.36
CA ILE A 86 -7.06 64.58 -29.27
C ILE A 86 -7.16 66.08 -28.90
N GLY A 87 -8.33 66.52 -28.46
CA GLY A 87 -8.62 67.93 -28.18
C GLY A 87 -8.86 68.25 -26.69
N PRO A 88 -8.56 69.48 -26.22
CA PRO A 88 -8.89 69.94 -24.86
C PRO A 88 -10.37 69.81 -24.52
N ARG A 89 -11.25 70.01 -25.52
CA ARG A 89 -12.70 69.87 -25.35
C ARG A 89 -13.12 68.43 -25.07
N GLN A 90 -12.62 67.46 -25.84
CA GLN A 90 -12.88 66.04 -25.61
C GLN A 90 -12.45 65.63 -24.19
N ARG A 91 -11.28 66.08 -23.74
CA ARG A 91 -10.81 65.85 -22.35
C ARG A 91 -11.76 66.47 -21.32
N SER A 92 -12.19 67.71 -21.52
CA SER A 92 -13.12 68.39 -20.61
C SER A 92 -14.49 67.71 -20.48
N ILE A 93 -14.92 66.99 -21.51
CA ILE A 93 -16.17 66.20 -21.51
C ILE A 93 -15.92 64.83 -20.85
N LEU A 94 -14.79 64.20 -21.16
CA LEU A 94 -14.49 62.82 -20.78
C LEU A 94 -14.03 62.67 -19.33
N GLU A 95 -13.20 63.59 -18.84
CA GLU A 95 -12.64 63.56 -17.48
C GLU A 95 -13.70 63.41 -16.38
N PRO A 96 -14.77 64.23 -16.31
CA PRO A 96 -15.79 64.09 -15.26
C PRO A 96 -16.57 62.76 -15.36
N LEU A 97 -16.71 62.19 -16.56
CA LEU A 97 -17.35 60.87 -16.74
C LEU A 97 -16.44 59.77 -16.19
N ILE A 98 -15.15 59.80 -16.53
CA ILE A 98 -14.15 58.85 -16.02
C ILE A 98 -14.09 58.92 -14.49
N GLU A 99 -14.04 60.12 -13.89
CA GLU A 99 -14.04 60.26 -12.43
C GLU A 99 -15.28 59.64 -11.79
N THR A 100 -16.47 59.88 -12.36
CA THR A 100 -17.71 59.25 -11.87
C THR A 100 -17.65 57.72 -11.93
N ARG A 101 -17.01 57.15 -12.96
CA ARG A 101 -16.82 55.70 -13.10
C ARG A 101 -15.78 55.16 -12.11
N LEU A 102 -14.72 55.91 -11.86
CA LEU A 102 -13.70 55.57 -10.86
C LEU A 102 -14.28 55.58 -9.45
N ASP A 103 -15.10 56.56 -9.11
CA ASP A 103 -15.81 56.60 -7.82
C ASP A 103 -16.73 55.38 -7.64
N TRP A 104 -17.46 55.00 -8.69
CA TRP A 104 -18.28 53.78 -8.68
C TRP A 104 -17.42 52.51 -8.53
N ALA A 105 -16.29 52.42 -9.23
CA ALA A 105 -15.36 51.31 -9.15
C ALA A 105 -14.75 51.21 -7.74
N ALA A 106 -14.31 52.33 -7.17
CA ALA A 106 -13.78 52.41 -5.81
C ALA A 106 -14.82 51.97 -4.77
N GLY A 107 -16.08 52.41 -4.89
CA GLY A 107 -17.17 51.96 -4.03
C GLY A 107 -17.46 50.46 -4.16
N THR A 108 -17.28 49.88 -5.35
CA THR A 108 -17.42 48.43 -5.58
C THR A 108 -16.26 47.65 -4.98
N LEU A 109 -15.02 48.10 -5.19
CA LEU A 109 -13.82 47.54 -4.58
C LEU A 109 -13.90 47.57 -3.05
N GLY A 110 -14.44 48.64 -2.45
CA GLY A 110 -14.64 48.73 -1.01
C GLY A 110 -15.59 47.65 -0.46
N ARG A 111 -16.70 47.37 -1.17
CA ARG A 111 -17.62 46.28 -0.79
C ARG A 111 -16.98 44.90 -0.95
N LEU A 112 -16.24 44.69 -2.04
CA LEU A 112 -15.51 43.42 -2.27
C LEU A 112 -14.43 43.20 -1.19
N ALA A 113 -13.72 44.27 -0.80
CA ALA A 113 -12.71 44.20 0.26
C ALA A 113 -13.33 43.80 1.59
N GLN A 114 -14.45 44.44 1.98
CA GLN A 114 -15.16 44.10 3.20
C GLN A 114 -15.60 42.64 3.22
N ARG A 115 -16.15 42.13 2.11
CA ARG A 115 -16.52 40.72 1.98
C ARG A 115 -15.30 39.80 2.13
N ALA A 116 -14.22 40.08 1.39
CA ALA A 116 -13.01 39.28 1.40
C ALA A 116 -12.36 39.24 2.80
N THR A 117 -12.33 40.37 3.53
CA THR A 117 -11.85 40.42 4.92
C THR A 117 -12.67 39.51 5.83
N VAL A 118 -14.01 39.54 5.72
CA VAL A 118 -14.87 38.65 6.52
C VAL A 118 -14.58 37.18 6.19
N GLU A 119 -14.40 36.83 4.91
CA GLU A 119 -14.05 35.48 4.48
C GLU A 119 -12.70 35.02 5.06
N VAL A 120 -11.66 35.86 5.02
CA VAL A 120 -10.34 35.55 5.61
C VAL A 120 -10.45 35.34 7.12
N ASP A 121 -11.16 36.23 7.81
CA ASP A 121 -11.31 36.11 9.25
C ASP A 121 -12.15 34.88 9.64
N ASP A 122 -13.12 34.48 8.83
CA ASP A 122 -13.91 33.27 9.03
C ASP A 122 -13.06 32.01 8.84
N GLN A 123 -12.21 32.00 7.82
CA GLN A 123 -11.26 30.91 7.61
C GLN A 123 -10.28 30.81 8.78
N SER A 124 -9.75 31.94 9.25
CA SER A 124 -8.84 31.98 10.39
C SER A 124 -9.48 31.42 11.67
N ILE A 125 -10.75 31.73 11.94
CA ILE A 125 -11.49 31.15 13.07
C ILE A 125 -11.68 29.64 12.88
N ALA A 126 -12.07 29.21 11.69
CA ALA A 126 -12.24 27.80 11.38
C ALA A 126 -10.94 27.00 11.60
N ASP A 127 -9.81 27.56 11.16
CA ASP A 127 -8.48 26.96 11.36
C ASP A 127 -8.10 26.90 12.85
N ARG A 128 -8.40 27.95 13.63
CA ARG A 128 -8.20 27.93 15.09
C ARG A 128 -9.04 26.86 15.77
N ILE A 129 -10.33 26.74 15.43
CA ILE A 129 -11.21 25.70 15.98
C ILE A 129 -10.72 24.30 15.60
N ALA A 130 -10.29 24.10 14.36
CA ALA A 130 -9.69 22.84 13.92
C ALA A 130 -8.43 22.50 14.73
N GLY A 131 -7.57 23.50 14.99
CA GLY A 131 -6.41 23.35 15.88
C GLY A 131 -6.80 22.96 17.30
N LEU A 132 -7.83 23.60 17.88
CA LEU A 132 -8.34 23.24 19.21
C LEU A 132 -8.89 21.81 19.26
N ASN A 133 -9.54 21.33 18.19
CA ASN A 133 -10.00 19.95 18.09
C ASN A 133 -8.82 18.96 18.04
N GLN A 134 -7.76 19.29 17.31
CA GLN A 134 -6.54 18.48 17.27
C GLN A 134 -5.82 18.45 18.63
N ASP A 135 -5.73 19.60 19.30
CA ASP A 135 -5.18 19.70 20.65
C ASP A 135 -6.01 18.89 21.65
N ALA A 136 -7.34 18.90 21.51
CA ALA A 136 -8.22 18.09 22.35
C ALA A 136 -8.00 16.59 22.11
N ALA A 137 -7.83 16.18 20.86
CA ALA A 137 -7.50 14.81 20.49
C ALA A 137 -6.13 14.37 21.00
N THR A 138 -5.16 15.27 21.20
CA THR A 138 -3.85 14.89 21.76
C THR A 138 -3.81 14.95 23.30
N ALA A 139 -4.60 15.84 23.90
CA ALA A 139 -4.65 16.07 25.34
C ALA A 139 -5.92 15.51 26.02
N TRP A 140 -6.50 14.45 25.45
CA TRP A 140 -7.73 13.82 25.95
C TRP A 140 -7.64 13.36 27.41
N HIS A 141 -6.44 13.03 27.88
CA HIS A 141 -6.13 12.58 29.24
C HIS A 141 -6.08 13.72 30.28
N ASP A 142 -6.15 15.00 29.87
CA ASP A 142 -6.20 16.16 30.77
C ASP A 142 -7.57 16.89 30.69
N PRO A 143 -8.52 16.56 31.58
CA PRO A 143 -9.83 17.20 31.61
C PRO A 143 -9.79 18.71 31.94
N ALA A 144 -8.74 19.20 32.61
CA ALA A 144 -8.60 20.63 32.90
C ALA A 144 -8.18 21.38 31.63
N TYR A 145 -7.29 20.79 30.83
CA TYR A 145 -6.91 21.34 29.54
C TYR A 145 -8.06 21.28 28.53
N LEU A 146 -8.79 20.17 28.43
CA LEU A 146 -9.98 20.08 27.57
C LEU A 146 -11.03 21.16 27.87
N ARG A 147 -11.27 21.47 29.16
CA ARG A 147 -12.15 22.58 29.57
C ARG A 147 -11.61 23.95 29.19
N ARG A 148 -10.28 24.11 29.05
CA ARG A 148 -9.68 25.34 28.54
C ARG A 148 -9.94 25.46 27.04
N LEU A 149 -9.66 24.40 26.28
CA LEU A 149 -9.90 24.35 24.83
C LEU A 149 -11.37 24.60 24.50
N GLY A 150 -12.29 23.94 25.22
CA GLY A 150 -13.73 24.14 25.05
C GLY A 150 -14.16 25.59 25.30
N ARG A 151 -13.62 26.26 26.32
CA ARG A 151 -13.90 27.69 26.56
C ARG A 151 -13.37 28.57 25.43
N THR A 152 -12.16 28.32 24.95
CA THR A 152 -11.59 29.08 23.83
C THR A 152 -12.41 28.90 22.56
N ALA A 153 -12.88 27.69 22.25
CA ALA A 153 -13.76 27.47 21.10
C ALA A 153 -15.11 28.18 21.24
N VAL A 154 -15.69 28.21 22.44
CA VAL A 154 -16.91 28.98 22.72
C VAL A 154 -16.69 30.48 22.47
N GLU A 155 -15.57 31.03 22.92
CA GLU A 155 -15.21 32.45 22.72
C GLU A 155 -15.06 32.77 21.22
N GLU A 156 -14.35 31.94 20.46
CA GLU A 156 -14.16 32.10 19.01
C GLU A 156 -15.49 32.01 18.24
N LEU A 157 -16.35 31.05 18.58
CA LEU A 157 -17.66 30.88 17.93
C LEU A 157 -18.64 32.00 18.26
N ARG A 158 -18.61 32.54 19.49
CA ARG A 158 -19.40 33.72 19.85
C ARG A 158 -18.91 34.96 19.13
N TYR A 159 -17.59 35.16 19.07
CA TYR A 159 -17.00 36.25 18.31
C TYR A 159 -17.40 36.17 16.83
N GLN A 160 -17.38 34.96 16.24
CA GLN A 160 -17.86 34.75 14.88
C GLN A 160 -19.35 35.10 14.73
N GLY A 161 -20.19 34.70 15.70
CA GLY A 161 -21.61 35.02 15.71
C GLY A 161 -21.90 36.51 15.78
N GLU A 162 -21.18 37.24 16.65
CA GLU A 162 -21.27 38.70 16.75
C GLU A 162 -20.90 39.38 15.43
N ARG A 163 -19.80 38.93 14.79
CA ARG A 163 -19.34 39.51 13.53
C ARG A 163 -20.28 39.21 12.36
N ARG A 164 -20.84 38.00 12.31
CA ARG A 164 -21.78 37.58 11.26
C ARG A 164 -23.22 38.05 11.51
N GLY A 165 -23.50 38.60 12.68
CA GLY A 165 -24.86 39.00 13.07
C GLY A 165 -25.79 37.81 13.24
N TRP A 166 -25.26 36.66 13.66
CA TRP A 166 -26.08 35.51 14.02
C TRP A 166 -27.00 35.88 15.17
N ASP A 167 -28.23 35.38 15.13
CA ASP A 167 -29.09 35.50 16.29
C ASP A 167 -28.54 34.66 17.48
N PRO A 168 -28.99 34.92 18.71
CA PRO A 168 -28.51 34.19 19.88
C PRO A 168 -28.75 32.67 19.81
N ALA A 169 -29.80 32.21 19.14
CA ALA A 169 -30.15 30.80 19.04
C ALA A 169 -29.24 30.07 18.03
N GLU A 170 -28.94 30.69 16.89
CA GLU A 170 -27.94 30.17 15.95
C GLU A 170 -26.56 30.13 16.61
N THR A 171 -26.14 31.21 17.29
CA THR A 171 -24.86 31.25 17.98
C THR A 171 -24.74 30.15 19.04
N ASP A 172 -25.77 29.94 19.86
CA ASP A 172 -25.79 28.87 20.85
C ASP A 172 -25.75 27.47 20.22
N THR A 173 -26.44 27.27 19.10
CA THR A 173 -26.41 26.00 18.36
C THR A 173 -25.00 25.71 17.82
N ARG A 174 -24.32 26.71 17.26
CA ARG A 174 -22.93 26.59 16.78
C ARG A 174 -21.96 26.31 17.91
N VAL A 175 -22.11 27.00 19.04
CA VAL A 175 -21.32 26.80 20.26
C VAL A 175 -21.49 25.38 20.80
N ARG A 176 -22.72 24.87 20.86
CA ARG A 176 -23.00 23.49 21.28
C ARG A 176 -22.37 22.47 20.32
N GLY A 177 -22.46 22.70 19.01
CA GLY A 177 -21.78 21.89 18.00
C GLY A 177 -20.26 21.85 18.20
N GLY A 178 -19.60 23.00 18.33
CA GLY A 178 -18.15 23.06 18.54
C GLY A 178 -17.68 22.46 19.86
N LEU A 179 -18.46 22.61 20.94
CA LEU A 179 -18.18 21.92 22.21
C LEU A 179 -18.33 20.40 22.08
N SER A 180 -19.40 19.95 21.42
CA SER A 180 -19.60 18.54 21.10
C SER A 180 -18.41 18.00 20.33
N ASP A 181 -17.88 18.75 19.36
CA ASP A 181 -16.75 18.32 18.54
C ASP A 181 -15.45 18.11 19.33
N ILE A 182 -15.14 19.04 20.23
CA ILE A 182 -13.97 18.95 21.11
C ILE A 182 -14.05 17.71 21.99
N TYR A 183 -15.17 17.52 22.68
CA TYR A 183 -15.28 16.44 23.66
C TYR A 183 -15.45 15.08 23.00
N ALA A 184 -16.27 14.98 21.96
CA ALA A 184 -16.46 13.73 21.24
C ALA A 184 -15.17 13.29 20.54
N GLY A 185 -14.42 14.21 19.91
CA GLY A 185 -13.13 13.90 19.30
C GLY A 185 -12.11 13.39 20.32
N ALA A 186 -12.08 13.95 21.53
CA ALA A 186 -11.22 13.47 22.61
C ALA A 186 -11.62 12.06 23.09
N VAL A 187 -12.92 11.77 23.23
CA VAL A 187 -13.43 10.44 23.58
C VAL A 187 -13.11 9.42 22.50
N GLU A 188 -13.39 9.74 21.24
CA GLU A 188 -13.09 8.88 20.08
C GLU A 188 -11.60 8.57 19.99
N THR A 189 -10.74 9.56 20.29
CA THR A 189 -9.29 9.35 20.31
C THR A 189 -8.87 8.44 21.46
N ALA A 190 -9.43 8.61 22.66
CA ALA A 190 -9.17 7.73 23.79
C ALA A 190 -9.58 6.27 23.50
N ILE A 191 -10.74 6.06 22.85
CA ILE A 191 -11.16 4.74 22.35
C ILE A 191 -10.14 4.19 21.35
N GLY A 192 -9.70 5.00 20.39
CA GLY A 192 -8.72 4.60 19.38
C GLY A 192 -7.33 4.26 19.94
N GLN A 193 -6.98 4.82 21.11
CA GLN A 193 -5.77 4.50 21.87
C GLN A 193 -5.95 3.34 22.86
N ASP A 194 -7.11 2.66 22.82
CA ASP A 194 -7.45 1.51 23.66
C ASP A 194 -7.53 1.82 25.17
N ASP A 195 -7.63 3.09 25.56
CA ASP A 195 -7.93 3.49 26.94
C ASP A 195 -9.44 3.58 27.15
N LEU A 196 -10.10 2.42 27.19
CA LEU A 196 -11.56 2.34 27.31
C LEU A 196 -12.08 2.91 28.63
N ASP A 197 -11.31 2.80 29.70
CA ASP A 197 -11.69 3.32 31.02
C ASP A 197 -11.56 4.85 31.06
N GLY A 198 -10.45 5.39 30.55
CA GLY A 198 -10.26 6.83 30.39
C GLY A 198 -11.29 7.45 29.46
N ALA A 199 -11.57 6.80 28.33
CA ALA A 199 -12.61 7.19 27.39
C ALA A 199 -13.99 7.20 28.04
N ALA A 200 -14.36 6.14 28.77
CA ALA A 200 -15.67 6.05 29.44
C ALA A 200 -15.83 7.14 30.51
N GLY A 201 -14.79 7.35 31.33
CA GLY A 201 -14.80 8.41 32.35
C GLY A 201 -14.87 9.82 31.75
N LEU A 202 -14.28 10.05 30.58
CA LEU A 202 -14.40 11.30 29.85
C LEU A 202 -15.80 11.46 29.25
N TYR A 203 -16.31 10.41 28.61
CA TYR A 203 -17.61 10.38 27.97
C TYR A 203 -18.74 10.64 28.96
N ASP A 204 -18.75 9.98 30.13
CA ASP A 204 -19.77 10.18 31.15
C ASP A 204 -19.87 11.64 31.62
N ARG A 205 -18.73 12.33 31.70
CA ARG A 205 -18.67 13.75 32.10
C ARG A 205 -19.11 14.69 30.97
N ALA A 206 -18.75 14.36 29.73
CA ALA A 206 -19.02 15.19 28.57
C ALA A 206 -20.36 14.89 27.89
N ARG A 207 -21.02 13.79 28.24
CA ARG A 207 -22.30 13.38 27.65
C ARG A 207 -23.35 14.49 27.58
N PRO A 208 -23.53 15.37 28.58
CA PRO A 208 -24.52 16.45 28.50
C PRO A 208 -24.25 17.51 27.41
N VAL A 209 -23.01 17.61 26.93
CA VAL A 209 -22.60 18.61 25.92
C VAL A 209 -22.35 17.99 24.53
N ILE A 210 -22.23 16.67 24.43
CA ILE A 210 -22.08 15.96 23.16
C ILE A 210 -23.45 15.82 22.50
N ASP A 211 -23.50 16.04 21.19
CA ASP A 211 -24.71 15.88 20.38
C ASP A 211 -25.29 14.45 20.49
N PRO A 212 -26.62 14.25 20.64
CA PRO A 212 -27.22 12.92 20.78
C PRO A 212 -26.91 11.94 19.64
N GLU A 213 -26.80 12.41 18.40
CA GLU A 213 -26.43 11.55 17.27
C GLU A 213 -24.99 11.05 17.44
N ARG A 214 -24.09 11.94 17.87
CA ARG A 214 -22.70 11.61 18.14
C ARG A 214 -22.51 10.74 19.38
N GLN A 215 -23.35 10.90 20.41
CA GLN A 215 -23.43 9.97 21.55
C GLN A 215 -23.71 8.53 21.08
N THR A 216 -24.69 8.36 20.19
CA THR A 216 -25.03 7.04 19.65
C THR A 216 -23.87 6.42 18.85
N ALA A 217 -23.12 7.25 18.11
CA ALA A 217 -21.93 6.80 17.40
C ALA A 217 -20.82 6.37 18.37
N ILE A 218 -20.54 7.18 19.40
CA ILE A 218 -19.56 6.85 20.45
C ILE A 218 -19.93 5.57 21.20
N ASP A 219 -21.21 5.38 21.55
CA ASP A 219 -21.69 4.16 22.21
C ASP A 219 -21.41 2.92 21.35
N ARG A 220 -21.60 3.03 20.03
CA ARG A 220 -21.24 1.96 19.07
C ARG A 220 -19.73 1.73 19.03
N CYS A 221 -18.93 2.79 19.02
CA CYS A 221 -17.46 2.69 19.06
C CYS A 221 -16.99 1.97 20.33
N PHE A 222 -17.59 2.26 21.50
CA PHE A 222 -17.29 1.54 22.73
C PHE A 222 -17.61 0.05 22.64
N ALA A 223 -18.78 -0.31 22.08
CA ALA A 223 -19.16 -1.70 21.91
C ALA A 223 -18.13 -2.44 21.03
N GLN A 224 -17.77 -1.85 19.88
CA GLN A 224 -16.79 -2.42 18.95
C GLN A 224 -15.39 -2.53 19.58
N ALA A 225 -14.95 -1.50 20.30
CA ALA A 225 -13.62 -1.51 20.92
C ALA A 225 -13.53 -2.54 22.06
N ARG A 226 -14.60 -2.73 22.84
CA ARG A 226 -14.68 -3.79 23.86
C ARG A 226 -14.62 -5.18 23.23
N GLU A 227 -15.36 -5.42 22.15
CA GLU A 227 -15.28 -6.67 21.40
C GLU A 227 -13.84 -6.90 20.90
N ALA A 228 -13.21 -5.90 20.30
CA ALA A 228 -11.83 -5.97 19.83
C ALA A 228 -10.80 -6.21 20.95
N ALA A 229 -11.01 -5.66 22.15
CA ALA A 229 -10.18 -5.93 23.32
C ALA A 229 -10.29 -7.39 23.77
N VAL A 230 -11.52 -7.91 23.89
CA VAL A 230 -11.75 -9.33 24.23
C VAL A 230 -11.08 -10.25 23.22
N TYR A 231 -11.18 -9.97 21.91
CA TYR A 231 -10.49 -10.77 20.90
C TYR A 231 -8.98 -10.80 21.08
N ARG A 232 -8.36 -9.64 21.34
CA ARG A 232 -6.90 -9.55 21.52
C ARG A 232 -6.44 -10.28 22.78
N ASP A 233 -7.20 -10.20 23.85
CA ASP A 233 -6.87 -10.90 25.10
C ASP A 233 -7.02 -12.41 24.93
N VAL A 234 -8.09 -12.87 24.26
CA VAL A 234 -8.27 -14.29 23.91
C VAL A 234 -7.12 -14.78 23.03
N ASP A 235 -6.80 -14.08 21.94
CA ASP A 235 -5.71 -14.48 21.03
C ASP A 235 -4.35 -14.53 21.75
N ARG A 236 -4.07 -13.53 22.61
CA ARG A 236 -2.85 -13.49 23.42
C ARG A 236 -2.76 -14.70 24.36
N ASP A 237 -3.84 -15.04 25.04
CA ASP A 237 -3.88 -16.17 25.97
C ASP A 237 -3.77 -17.51 25.22
N MET A 238 -4.44 -17.62 24.08
CA MET A 238 -4.35 -18.81 23.21
C MET A 238 -2.93 -19.02 22.69
N ALA A 239 -2.24 -17.93 22.32
CA ALA A 239 -0.84 -17.95 21.92
C ALA A 239 0.11 -18.38 23.06
N GLY A 240 -0.32 -18.27 24.33
CA GLY A 240 0.43 -18.65 25.51
C GLY A 240 0.28 -20.11 25.94
N ILE A 241 -0.58 -20.90 25.27
CA ILE A 241 -0.76 -22.32 25.59
C ILE A 241 0.57 -23.06 25.32
N PRO A 242 1.15 -23.74 26.33
CA PRO A 242 2.41 -24.46 26.16
C PRO A 242 2.24 -25.61 25.17
N ILE A 243 3.22 -25.75 24.27
CA ILE A 243 3.25 -26.85 23.30
C ILE A 243 4.07 -27.98 23.91
N GLU A 244 3.43 -29.14 24.11
CA GLU A 244 4.04 -30.32 24.70
C GLU A 244 4.59 -31.29 23.63
N PRO A 245 5.68 -32.01 23.91
CA PRO A 245 6.23 -32.99 22.98
C PRO A 245 5.35 -34.22 22.77
N ALA A 246 4.48 -34.55 23.74
CA ALA A 246 3.71 -35.80 23.78
C ALA A 246 2.71 -35.98 22.62
N GLY A 247 2.36 -34.90 21.92
CA GLY A 247 1.48 -34.95 20.76
C GLY A 247 1.13 -33.56 20.23
N PRO A 248 0.54 -33.46 19.02
CA PRO A 248 0.04 -32.19 18.53
C PRO A 248 -1.05 -31.69 19.49
N PRO A 249 -1.12 -30.39 19.78
CA PRO A 249 -2.04 -29.89 20.77
C PRO A 249 -3.48 -30.06 20.28
N GLY A 250 -4.30 -30.74 21.08
CA GLY A 250 -5.68 -31.10 20.75
C GLY A 250 -6.61 -29.89 20.67
N LEU A 251 -7.61 -29.97 19.80
CA LEU A 251 -8.60 -28.89 19.64
C LEU A 251 -9.40 -28.64 20.93
N ASP A 252 -9.65 -29.69 21.71
CA ASP A 252 -10.34 -29.65 22.99
C ASP A 252 -9.67 -28.73 24.02
N ILE A 253 -8.33 -28.67 24.05
CA ILE A 253 -7.58 -27.76 24.93
C ILE A 253 -7.88 -26.30 24.58
N PHE A 254 -7.89 -25.96 23.28
CA PHE A 254 -8.19 -24.61 22.82
C PHE A 254 -9.67 -24.26 22.98
N GLU A 255 -10.58 -25.21 22.72
CA GLU A 255 -12.02 -25.02 22.94
C GLU A 255 -12.34 -24.80 24.42
N GLN A 256 -11.75 -25.59 25.31
CA GLN A 256 -11.89 -25.40 26.76
C GLN A 256 -11.36 -24.02 27.17
N ARG A 257 -10.16 -23.65 26.72
CA ARG A 257 -9.57 -22.35 27.05
C ARG A 257 -10.42 -21.20 26.49
N ALA A 258 -11.02 -21.36 25.33
CA ALA A 258 -11.90 -20.37 24.73
C ALA A 258 -13.16 -20.19 25.56
N ALA A 259 -13.75 -21.29 26.03
CA ALA A 259 -14.89 -21.26 26.92
C ALA A 259 -14.57 -20.57 28.25
N GLU A 260 -13.38 -20.81 28.83
CA GLU A 260 -12.92 -20.16 30.06
C GLU A 260 -12.73 -18.64 29.90
N LEU A 261 -12.25 -18.20 28.74
CA LEU A 261 -11.97 -16.78 28.45
C LEU A 261 -13.18 -16.01 27.93
N THR A 262 -14.24 -16.70 27.54
CA THR A 262 -15.46 -16.07 27.04
C THR A 262 -16.23 -15.46 28.22
N PRO A 263 -16.39 -14.12 28.30
CA PRO A 263 -17.11 -13.50 29.41
C PRO A 263 -18.59 -13.92 29.44
N GLU A 264 -19.17 -14.04 30.64
CA GLU A 264 -20.60 -14.31 30.77
C GLU A 264 -21.43 -13.19 30.12
N GLY A 265 -22.40 -13.57 29.27
CA GLY A 265 -23.32 -12.63 28.63
C GLY A 265 -22.86 -12.05 27.29
N VAL A 266 -21.74 -12.48 26.71
CA VAL A 266 -21.42 -12.12 25.31
C VAL A 266 -22.42 -12.73 24.32
N SER A 267 -22.59 -12.04 23.19
CA SER A 267 -23.47 -12.48 22.10
C SER A 267 -23.01 -13.80 21.48
N ASP A 268 -23.94 -14.54 20.86
CA ASP A 268 -23.61 -15.79 20.17
C ASP A 268 -22.63 -15.59 19.00
N ASN A 269 -22.71 -14.43 18.33
CA ASN A 269 -21.75 -14.05 17.29
C ASN A 269 -20.33 -13.87 17.86
N MET A 270 -20.21 -13.19 19.00
CA MET A 270 -18.93 -13.03 19.69
C MET A 270 -18.35 -14.40 20.07
N ARG A 271 -19.19 -15.30 20.61
CA ARG A 271 -18.80 -16.66 20.98
C ARG A 271 -18.31 -17.48 19.78
N ALA A 272 -19.01 -17.40 18.64
CA ALA A 272 -18.61 -18.08 17.40
C ALA A 272 -17.23 -17.60 16.91
N ARG A 273 -17.02 -16.29 16.89
CA ARG A 273 -15.72 -15.71 16.52
C ARG A 273 -14.60 -16.05 17.51
N ILE A 274 -14.89 -16.18 18.82
CA ILE A 274 -13.90 -16.66 19.81
C ILE A 274 -13.52 -18.12 19.51
N ALA A 275 -14.48 -18.96 19.11
CA ALA A 275 -14.19 -20.33 18.66
C ALA A 275 -13.33 -20.36 17.39
N ASP A 276 -13.55 -19.43 16.44
CA ASP A 276 -12.69 -19.29 15.26
C ASP A 276 -11.24 -18.93 15.64
N VAL A 277 -11.04 -18.04 16.61
CA VAL A 277 -9.71 -17.71 17.16
C VAL A 277 -9.06 -18.94 17.77
N ALA A 278 -9.80 -19.74 18.53
CA ALA A 278 -9.31 -20.98 19.11
C ALA A 278 -8.85 -21.98 18.04
N ALA A 279 -9.66 -22.19 16.99
CA ALA A 279 -9.30 -23.05 15.87
C ALA A 279 -8.09 -22.53 15.09
N PHE A 280 -7.95 -21.21 14.94
CA PHE A 280 -6.77 -20.61 14.32
C PHE A 280 -5.50 -20.80 15.19
N ALA A 281 -5.61 -20.57 16.49
CA ALA A 281 -4.52 -20.75 17.44
C ALA A 281 -4.07 -22.21 17.50
N GLN A 282 -5.00 -23.18 17.48
CA GLN A 282 -4.70 -24.61 17.39
C GLN A 282 -3.85 -24.91 16.16
N ARG A 283 -4.27 -24.48 14.96
CA ARG A 283 -3.50 -24.69 13.73
C ARG A 283 -2.12 -24.03 13.80
N ARG A 284 -1.99 -22.89 14.46
CA ARG A 284 -0.70 -22.21 14.67
C ARG A 284 0.21 -23.03 15.59
N ALA A 285 -0.33 -23.52 16.70
CA ALA A 285 0.40 -24.33 17.65
C ALA A 285 0.81 -25.69 17.05
N GLU A 286 -0.05 -26.31 16.24
CA GLU A 286 0.26 -27.54 15.49
C GLU A 286 1.41 -27.33 14.50
N ARG A 287 1.43 -26.21 13.75
CA ARG A 287 2.58 -25.87 12.89
C ARG A 287 3.87 -25.66 13.69
N GLN A 288 3.79 -25.00 14.84
CA GLN A 288 4.94 -24.81 15.71
C GLN A 288 5.43 -26.14 16.28
N TRP A 289 4.52 -27.02 16.67
CA TRP A 289 4.82 -28.37 17.14
C TRP A 289 5.54 -29.18 16.05
N ASN A 290 4.99 -29.24 14.83
CA ASN A 290 5.62 -29.92 13.69
C ASN A 290 7.04 -29.38 13.43
N LYS A 291 7.21 -28.06 13.48
CA LYS A 291 8.52 -27.41 13.30
C LYS A 291 9.52 -27.81 14.40
N GLN A 292 9.09 -27.90 15.66
CA GLN A 292 9.95 -28.35 16.76
C GLN A 292 10.35 -29.82 16.58
N GLN A 293 9.45 -30.68 16.12
CA GLN A 293 9.77 -32.08 15.82
C GLN A 293 10.77 -32.23 14.68
N ALA A 294 10.58 -31.48 13.59
CA ALA A 294 11.54 -31.43 12.49
C ALA A 294 12.92 -30.95 12.96
N GLY A 295 12.95 -29.89 13.76
CA GLY A 295 14.17 -29.38 14.39
C GLY A 295 14.85 -30.40 15.30
N ALA A 296 14.09 -31.16 16.09
CA ALA A 296 14.60 -32.24 16.92
C ALA A 296 15.20 -33.37 16.07
N GLY A 297 14.57 -33.73 14.95
CA GLY A 297 15.12 -34.68 14.00
C GLY A 297 16.50 -34.28 13.47
N ILE A 298 16.63 -33.03 13.01
CA ILE A 298 17.92 -32.47 12.56
C ILE A 298 18.95 -32.45 13.69
N ALA A 299 18.56 -31.99 14.88
CA ALA A 299 19.46 -31.90 16.02
C ALA A 299 19.93 -33.29 16.50
N ALA A 300 19.07 -34.30 16.44
CA ALA A 300 19.43 -35.68 16.73
C ALA A 300 20.46 -36.22 15.73
N PHE A 301 20.25 -35.97 14.43
CA PHE A 301 21.21 -36.36 13.40
C PHE A 301 22.58 -35.70 13.60
N ASP A 302 22.61 -34.39 13.79
CA ASP A 302 23.83 -33.62 14.06
C ASP A 302 24.57 -34.15 15.31
N TRP A 303 23.82 -34.54 16.34
CA TRP A 303 24.40 -35.09 17.56
C TRP A 303 25.01 -36.47 17.31
N ILE A 304 24.34 -37.35 16.55
CA ILE A 304 24.86 -38.69 16.19
C ILE A 304 26.16 -38.56 15.38
N GLY A 305 26.19 -37.66 14.39
CA GLY A 305 27.40 -37.43 13.59
C GLY A 305 28.60 -36.92 14.40
N LYS A 306 28.34 -36.14 15.46
CA LYS A 306 29.38 -35.68 16.40
C LYS A 306 29.79 -36.73 17.43
N ASN A 307 28.93 -37.71 17.69
CA ASN A 307 29.11 -38.71 18.75
C ASN A 307 28.81 -40.14 18.22
N PRO A 308 29.57 -40.63 17.22
CA PRO A 308 29.24 -41.88 16.53
C PRO A 308 29.26 -43.13 17.43
N ASP A 309 30.05 -43.11 18.52
CA ASP A 309 30.15 -44.21 19.47
C ASP A 309 29.21 -44.07 20.69
N ALA A 310 28.47 -42.96 20.78
CA ALA A 310 27.62 -42.70 21.95
C ALA A 310 26.27 -43.41 21.82
N SER A 311 25.78 -43.97 22.93
CA SER A 311 24.46 -44.60 22.99
C SER A 311 23.36 -43.56 22.80
N LEU A 312 22.32 -43.89 22.02
CA LEU A 312 21.13 -43.05 21.81
C LEU A 312 20.42 -42.65 23.11
N VAL A 313 20.59 -43.41 24.20
CA VAL A 313 20.05 -43.07 25.52
C VAL A 313 20.70 -41.81 26.10
N THR A 314 21.91 -41.45 25.62
CA THR A 314 22.64 -40.25 26.03
C THR A 314 22.27 -39.01 25.21
N LEU A 315 21.33 -39.14 24.26
CA LEU A 315 20.77 -38.00 23.54
C LEU A 315 20.14 -37.01 24.54
N PRO A 316 20.41 -35.69 24.43
CA PRO A 316 19.81 -34.68 25.31
C PRO A 316 18.28 -34.79 25.33
N SER A 317 17.66 -34.67 26.52
CA SER A 317 16.20 -34.80 26.68
C SER A 317 15.43 -33.80 25.82
N GLU A 318 15.97 -32.60 25.65
CA GLU A 318 15.41 -31.54 24.79
C GLU A 318 15.26 -31.96 23.32
N ILE A 319 16.09 -32.90 22.85
CA ILE A 319 15.98 -33.48 21.50
C ILE A 319 15.13 -34.74 21.56
N ARG A 320 15.46 -35.65 22.49
CA ARG A 320 14.81 -36.96 22.62
C ARG A 320 13.31 -36.87 22.78
N ASP A 321 12.85 -35.96 23.62
CA ASP A 321 11.43 -35.88 23.97
C ASP A 321 10.59 -35.40 22.77
N TRP A 322 11.19 -34.67 21.83
CA TRP A 322 10.54 -34.13 20.63
C TRP A 322 10.60 -35.05 19.40
N LEU A 323 11.34 -36.15 19.45
CA LEU A 323 11.42 -37.11 18.36
C LEU A 323 10.16 -37.99 18.31
N VAL A 324 9.53 -38.09 17.14
CA VAL A 324 8.39 -39.00 16.94
C VAL A 324 8.83 -40.47 16.92
N PRO A 325 7.94 -41.45 17.21
CA PRO A 325 8.27 -42.87 17.17
C PRO A 325 8.92 -43.35 15.86
N ASP A 326 8.50 -42.80 14.72
CA ASP A 326 9.08 -43.16 13.43
C ASP A 326 10.50 -42.59 13.24
N GLN A 327 10.77 -41.39 13.75
CA GLN A 327 12.11 -40.82 13.78
C GLN A 327 13.03 -41.60 14.72
N TRP A 328 12.50 -42.06 15.87
CA TRP A 328 13.21 -42.98 16.76
C TRP A 328 13.61 -44.26 16.04
N ARG A 329 12.67 -44.92 15.34
CA ARG A 329 12.98 -46.12 14.55
C ARG A 329 13.98 -45.83 13.42
N GLY A 330 13.86 -44.69 12.74
CA GLY A 330 14.77 -44.27 11.69
C GLY A 330 16.21 -44.17 12.22
N ILE A 331 16.39 -43.50 13.36
CA ILE A 331 17.69 -43.42 14.04
C ILE A 331 18.21 -44.82 14.42
N GLU A 332 17.37 -45.68 15.00
CA GLU A 332 17.78 -47.04 15.42
C GLU A 332 18.13 -47.96 14.26
N THR A 333 17.44 -47.81 13.11
CA THR A 333 17.52 -48.74 11.97
C THR A 333 18.51 -48.28 10.91
N LEU A 334 18.66 -46.97 10.72
CA LEU A 334 19.35 -46.38 9.56
C LEU A 334 20.69 -45.75 9.92
N ALA A 335 21.01 -45.57 11.21
CA ALA A 335 22.33 -45.11 11.62
C ALA A 335 23.35 -46.24 11.52
N VAL A 336 24.03 -46.34 10.36
CA VAL A 336 25.13 -47.29 10.13
C VAL A 336 26.43 -46.48 10.06
N GLU A 337 27.38 -46.77 10.96
CA GLU A 337 28.70 -46.10 10.99
C GLU A 337 28.62 -44.56 11.05
N GLY A 338 27.59 -44.01 11.70
CA GLY A 338 27.38 -42.56 11.83
C GLY A 338 26.84 -41.87 10.57
N ARG A 339 26.38 -42.63 9.57
CA ARG A 339 25.65 -42.11 8.40
C ARG A 339 24.24 -42.68 8.38
N LEU A 340 23.27 -41.86 7.98
CA LEU A 340 21.92 -42.33 7.70
C LEU A 340 21.91 -43.06 6.36
N LYS A 341 21.29 -44.22 6.33
CA LYS A 341 20.85 -44.86 5.09
C LYS A 341 19.45 -44.36 4.73
N THR A 342 19.21 -44.03 3.47
CA THR A 342 17.86 -43.70 3.00
C THR A 342 16.89 -44.87 3.22
N ASP A 343 15.71 -44.58 3.77
CA ASP A 343 14.56 -45.46 3.82
C ASP A 343 13.98 -45.60 2.41
N GLY A 344 14.12 -46.80 1.83
CA GLY A 344 13.70 -47.08 0.45
C GLY A 344 12.21 -46.83 0.23
N ASP A 345 11.34 -47.23 1.16
CA ASP A 345 9.88 -47.07 0.99
C ASP A 345 9.48 -45.59 1.01
N LEU A 346 10.12 -44.80 1.88
CA LEU A 346 9.91 -43.36 1.93
C LEU A 346 10.43 -42.67 0.67
N PHE A 347 11.65 -43.02 0.24
CA PHE A 347 12.23 -42.49 -0.99
C PHE A 347 11.27 -42.70 -2.16
N GLU A 348 10.78 -43.92 -2.32
CA GLU A 348 9.89 -44.32 -3.40
C GLU A 348 8.57 -43.54 -3.41
N ARG A 349 8.03 -43.28 -2.22
CA ARG A 349 6.83 -42.46 -2.05
C ARG A 349 7.08 -41.00 -2.43
N LEU A 350 8.18 -40.41 -1.97
CA LEU A 350 8.54 -39.02 -2.28
C LEU A 350 8.88 -38.83 -3.76
N ASP A 351 9.59 -39.78 -4.35
CA ASP A 351 9.91 -39.83 -5.78
C ASP A 351 8.64 -39.90 -6.63
N ARG A 352 7.70 -40.78 -6.26
CA ARG A 352 6.40 -40.85 -6.95
C ARG A 352 5.64 -39.53 -6.87
N LEU A 353 5.57 -38.90 -5.70
CA LEU A 353 4.90 -37.61 -5.53
C LEU A 353 5.58 -36.55 -6.40
N LEU A 354 6.92 -36.49 -6.39
CA LEU A 354 7.69 -35.56 -7.20
C LEU A 354 7.33 -35.66 -8.70
N VAL A 355 7.22 -36.87 -9.23
CA VAL A 355 6.98 -37.12 -10.65
C VAL A 355 5.52 -36.99 -11.05
N TYR A 356 4.58 -37.53 -10.26
CA TYR A 356 3.18 -37.63 -10.65
C TYR A 356 2.27 -36.57 -10.02
N GLU A 357 2.65 -36.01 -8.88
CA GLU A 357 1.88 -35.03 -8.12
C GLU A 357 2.78 -33.89 -7.59
N PRO A 358 3.44 -33.13 -8.48
CA PRO A 358 4.46 -32.15 -8.09
C PRO A 358 3.93 -31.07 -7.13
N ASP A 359 2.64 -30.70 -7.25
CA ASP A 359 1.99 -29.76 -6.32
C ASP A 359 1.84 -30.34 -4.90
N SER A 360 1.46 -31.63 -4.80
CA SER A 360 1.39 -32.34 -3.53
C SER A 360 2.79 -32.49 -2.92
N PHE A 361 3.80 -32.80 -3.75
CA PHE A 361 5.20 -32.91 -3.33
C PHE A 361 5.76 -31.60 -2.81
N ALA A 362 5.46 -30.47 -3.46
CA ALA A 362 5.91 -29.14 -3.02
C ALA A 362 5.37 -28.75 -1.63
N ALA A 363 4.26 -29.35 -1.20
CA ALA A 363 3.69 -29.14 0.13
C ALA A 363 4.24 -30.08 1.21
N VAL A 364 5.09 -31.05 0.87
CA VAL A 364 5.69 -32.00 1.83
C VAL A 364 6.73 -31.29 2.70
N ASP A 365 6.69 -31.53 4.01
CA ASP A 365 7.73 -31.08 4.94
C ASP A 365 8.89 -32.09 4.95
N LEU A 366 9.91 -31.86 4.12
CA LEU A 366 11.07 -32.75 4.02
C LEU A 366 11.90 -32.79 5.31
N ASP A 367 11.85 -31.75 6.15
CA ASP A 367 12.62 -31.74 7.40
C ASP A 367 12.07 -32.76 8.41
N ARG A 368 10.76 -33.07 8.33
CA ARG A 368 10.15 -34.16 9.11
C ARG A 368 10.76 -35.53 8.76
N HIS A 369 11.21 -35.69 7.52
CA HIS A 369 11.77 -36.90 6.94
C HIS A 369 13.29 -36.96 7.00
N ARG A 370 13.94 -35.97 7.62
CA ARG A 370 15.40 -35.84 7.65
C ARG A 370 16.15 -37.08 8.16
N LEU A 371 15.56 -37.81 9.10
CA LEU A 371 16.13 -39.01 9.70
C LEU A 371 15.90 -40.30 8.88
N SER A 372 15.15 -40.20 7.80
CA SER A 372 14.80 -41.30 6.91
C SER A 372 15.39 -41.12 5.51
N LEU A 373 16.10 -40.02 5.27
CA LEU A 373 16.77 -39.70 4.02
C LEU A 373 18.24 -39.41 4.34
N ASP A 374 19.14 -39.95 3.53
CA ASP A 374 20.53 -39.53 3.59
C ASP A 374 20.72 -38.08 3.09
N ASP A 375 21.93 -37.55 3.23
CA ASP A 375 22.23 -36.15 2.90
C ASP A 375 22.06 -35.85 1.40
N GLU A 376 22.31 -36.85 0.55
CA GLU A 376 22.27 -36.72 -0.90
C GLU A 376 20.81 -36.70 -1.39
N ASP A 377 20.00 -37.65 -0.92
CA ASP A 377 18.59 -37.73 -1.27
C ASP A 377 17.78 -36.57 -0.67
N GLN A 378 18.09 -36.13 0.56
CA GLN A 378 17.48 -34.94 1.14
C GLN A 378 17.78 -33.69 0.28
N ALA A 379 19.04 -33.49 -0.13
CA ALA A 379 19.44 -32.36 -0.96
C ALA A 379 18.76 -32.41 -2.34
N ARG A 380 18.66 -33.60 -2.94
CA ARG A 380 17.94 -33.85 -4.20
C ARG A 380 16.48 -33.43 -4.11
N PHE A 381 15.75 -33.91 -3.10
CA PHE A 381 14.33 -33.58 -2.93
C PHE A 381 14.13 -32.09 -2.61
N ALA A 382 15.00 -31.48 -1.80
CA ALA A 382 14.93 -30.05 -1.49
C ALA A 382 15.17 -29.17 -2.73
N ALA A 383 16.13 -29.54 -3.58
CA ALA A 383 16.37 -28.86 -4.86
C ALA A 383 15.15 -28.96 -5.79
N ALA A 384 14.52 -30.14 -5.85
CA ALA A 384 13.32 -30.35 -6.64
C ALA A 384 12.12 -29.54 -6.13
N GLN A 385 11.89 -29.49 -4.80
CA GLN A 385 10.84 -28.64 -4.21
C GLN A 385 11.04 -27.17 -4.55
N LYS A 386 12.29 -26.69 -4.48
CA LYS A 386 12.63 -25.32 -4.84
C LYS A 386 12.33 -25.03 -6.31
N ALA A 387 12.73 -25.92 -7.23
CA ALA A 387 12.47 -25.76 -8.66
C ALA A 387 10.97 -25.67 -8.96
N ILE A 388 10.16 -26.53 -8.32
CA ILE A 388 8.68 -26.52 -8.47
C ILE A 388 8.09 -25.22 -7.91
N ALA A 389 8.48 -24.79 -6.71
CA ALA A 389 7.98 -23.58 -6.08
C ALA A 389 8.31 -22.30 -6.88
N GLU A 390 9.47 -22.28 -7.55
CA GLU A 390 9.89 -21.17 -8.41
C GLU A 390 9.26 -21.24 -9.82
N GLY A 391 8.49 -22.30 -10.13
CA GLY A 391 7.93 -22.54 -11.46
C GLY A 391 9.00 -22.77 -12.53
N TRP A 392 10.20 -23.18 -12.13
CA TRP A 392 11.34 -23.36 -13.00
C TRP A 392 11.39 -24.80 -13.51
N ILE A 393 11.56 -24.97 -14.81
CA ILE A 393 11.78 -26.30 -15.40
C ILE A 393 13.26 -26.61 -15.25
N ASP A 394 13.62 -27.25 -14.15
CA ASP A 394 14.97 -27.77 -13.94
C ASP A 394 15.26 -28.87 -14.98
N PRO A 395 16.29 -28.70 -15.84
CA PRO A 395 16.65 -29.72 -16.82
C PRO A 395 17.00 -31.08 -16.21
N ASP A 396 17.59 -31.13 -15.02
CA ASP A 396 17.91 -32.38 -14.33
C ASP A 396 16.64 -33.10 -13.88
N LEU A 397 15.70 -32.35 -13.29
CA LEU A 397 14.40 -32.88 -12.89
C LEU A 397 13.59 -33.37 -14.10
N ALA A 398 13.63 -32.65 -15.24
CA ALA A 398 12.95 -33.07 -16.47
C ALA A 398 13.54 -34.36 -17.07
N ARG A 399 14.86 -34.55 -16.98
CA ARG A 399 15.54 -35.79 -17.38
C ARG A 399 15.14 -36.95 -16.48
N TYR A 400 15.14 -36.70 -15.17
CA TYR A 400 14.74 -37.68 -14.16
C TYR A 400 13.27 -38.10 -14.30
N ASP A 401 12.34 -37.15 -14.48
CA ASP A 401 10.92 -37.41 -14.75
C ASP A 401 10.72 -38.30 -15.99
N ARG A 402 11.45 -37.99 -17.08
CA ARG A 402 11.42 -38.82 -18.30
C ARG A 402 11.90 -40.23 -18.03
N MET A 403 13.02 -40.40 -17.33
CA MET A 403 13.58 -41.70 -16.97
C MET A 403 12.58 -42.50 -16.12
N ARG A 404 12.07 -41.92 -15.04
CA ARG A 404 11.12 -42.56 -14.12
C ARG A 404 9.86 -43.04 -14.85
N ARG A 405 9.21 -42.14 -15.61
CA ARG A 405 8.02 -42.49 -16.41
C ARG A 405 8.34 -43.48 -17.53
N GLY A 406 9.59 -43.50 -18.01
CA GLY A 406 10.09 -44.49 -18.96
C GLY A 406 10.10 -45.90 -18.35
N ILE A 407 10.77 -46.06 -17.21
CA ILE A 407 10.85 -47.34 -16.47
C ILE A 407 9.44 -47.81 -16.09
N ASP A 408 8.61 -46.97 -15.48
CA ASP A 408 7.26 -47.37 -15.03
C ASP A 408 6.40 -47.88 -16.19
N ARG A 409 6.48 -47.23 -17.37
CA ARG A 409 5.76 -47.70 -18.58
C ARG A 409 6.30 -49.02 -19.09
N ALA A 410 7.62 -49.19 -19.09
CA ALA A 410 8.28 -50.35 -19.65
C ALA A 410 8.10 -51.59 -18.77
N VAL A 411 8.24 -51.45 -17.45
CA VAL A 411 7.96 -52.48 -16.45
C VAL A 411 6.50 -52.91 -16.51
N LYS A 412 5.56 -51.95 -16.60
CA LYS A 412 4.14 -52.24 -16.77
C LYS A 412 3.84 -52.99 -18.07
N ALA A 413 4.56 -52.69 -19.16
CA ALA A 413 4.40 -53.40 -20.43
C ALA A 413 4.85 -54.87 -20.36
N LEU A 414 5.76 -55.20 -19.43
CA LEU A 414 6.17 -56.57 -19.12
C LEU A 414 5.21 -57.29 -18.16
N GLY A 415 4.16 -56.62 -17.68
CA GLY A 415 3.21 -57.17 -16.70
C GLY A 415 3.76 -57.23 -15.28
N ILE A 416 4.85 -56.52 -14.98
CA ILE A 416 5.42 -56.38 -13.65
C ILE A 416 4.69 -55.26 -12.92
N ASP A 417 4.46 -55.42 -11.61
CA ASP A 417 3.87 -54.38 -10.78
C ASP A 417 4.82 -53.17 -10.70
N ALA A 418 4.35 -52.00 -11.13
CA ALA A 418 5.15 -50.77 -11.10
C ALA A 418 5.49 -50.32 -9.67
N GLU A 419 4.77 -50.82 -8.66
CA GLU A 419 5.02 -50.56 -7.24
C GLU A 419 5.77 -51.72 -6.55
N GLY A 420 6.07 -52.80 -7.28
CA GLY A 420 6.78 -53.97 -6.76
C GLY A 420 8.29 -53.74 -6.58
N PRO A 421 8.97 -54.64 -5.85
CA PRO A 421 10.41 -54.55 -5.59
C PRO A 421 11.25 -54.61 -6.87
N GLU A 422 10.84 -55.39 -7.88
CA GLU A 422 11.56 -55.45 -9.16
C GLU A 422 11.52 -54.10 -9.90
N ALA A 423 10.42 -53.35 -9.77
CA ALA A 423 10.33 -52.00 -10.31
C ALA A 423 11.17 -51.00 -9.53
N ALA A 424 11.24 -51.14 -8.20
CA ALA A 424 12.10 -50.35 -7.33
C ALA A 424 13.58 -50.51 -7.71
N ASP A 425 14.04 -51.76 -7.84
CA ASP A 425 15.41 -52.09 -8.24
C ASP A 425 15.75 -51.52 -9.64
N ALA A 426 14.83 -51.67 -10.60
CA ALA A 426 14.99 -51.11 -11.94
C ALA A 426 15.15 -49.57 -11.93
N ARG A 427 14.44 -48.89 -11.03
CA ARG A 427 14.47 -47.44 -10.90
C ARG A 427 15.71 -46.96 -10.14
N ALA A 428 16.22 -47.74 -9.20
CA ALA A 428 17.51 -47.51 -8.56
C ALA A 428 18.65 -47.65 -9.60
N ASP A 429 18.70 -48.75 -10.35
CA ASP A 429 19.70 -48.97 -11.40
C ASP A 429 19.68 -47.86 -12.48
N ALA A 430 18.48 -47.40 -12.86
CA ALA A 430 18.33 -46.34 -13.85
C ALA A 430 18.89 -45.01 -13.35
N ARG A 431 18.67 -44.72 -12.08
CA ARG A 431 19.15 -43.52 -11.43
C ARG A 431 20.66 -43.53 -11.31
N ASP A 432 21.25 -44.62 -10.85
CA ASP A 432 22.71 -44.77 -10.75
C ASP A 432 23.39 -44.57 -12.11
N ARG A 433 22.78 -45.12 -13.17
CA ARG A 433 23.24 -44.89 -14.56
C ARG A 433 23.08 -43.44 -15.00
N LEU A 434 21.97 -42.79 -14.65
CA LEU A 434 21.70 -41.40 -15.01
C LEU A 434 22.68 -40.45 -14.30
N ASP A 435 22.90 -40.64 -13.00
CA ASP A 435 23.83 -39.85 -12.17
C ASP A 435 25.29 -40.02 -12.64
N GLY A 436 25.67 -41.24 -13.06
CA GLY A 436 27.00 -41.52 -13.62
C GLY A 436 27.23 -41.03 -15.05
N PHE A 437 26.17 -40.73 -15.80
CA PHE A 437 26.22 -40.53 -17.26
C PHE A 437 27.13 -39.36 -17.68
N GLU A 438 27.02 -38.20 -17.03
CA GLU A 438 27.84 -37.04 -17.39
C GLU A 438 29.32 -37.29 -17.14
N THR A 439 29.63 -38.05 -16.09
CA THR A 439 31.02 -38.41 -15.75
C THR A 439 31.61 -39.37 -16.79
N SER A 440 30.81 -40.32 -17.29
CA SER A 440 31.27 -41.29 -18.30
C SER A 440 31.33 -40.70 -19.70
N GLU A 441 30.34 -39.90 -20.10
CA GLU A 441 30.16 -39.43 -21.49
C GLU A 441 30.63 -37.98 -21.71
N GLY A 442 30.94 -37.24 -20.64
CA GLY A 442 31.42 -35.85 -20.71
C GLY A 442 30.36 -34.85 -21.19
N ARG A 443 29.08 -35.23 -21.20
CA ARG A 443 27.92 -34.40 -21.57
C ARG A 443 26.66 -34.83 -20.83
N ALA A 444 25.71 -33.91 -20.70
CA ALA A 444 24.37 -34.22 -20.19
C ALA A 444 23.66 -35.26 -21.08
N PRO A 445 22.90 -36.22 -20.49
CA PRO A 445 22.08 -37.14 -21.24
C PRO A 445 20.94 -36.40 -21.93
N ASN A 446 20.72 -36.69 -23.20
CA ASN A 446 19.58 -36.21 -23.96
C ASN A 446 18.41 -37.22 -23.88
N GLY A 447 17.29 -36.93 -24.54
CA GLY A 447 16.12 -37.81 -24.50
C GLY A 447 16.36 -39.23 -25.05
N GLU A 448 17.20 -39.39 -26.08
CA GLU A 448 17.53 -40.71 -26.65
C GLU A 448 18.44 -41.51 -25.72
N ASP A 449 19.38 -40.85 -25.05
CA ASP A 449 20.24 -41.50 -24.06
C ASP A 449 19.43 -42.06 -22.90
N ILE A 450 18.46 -41.28 -22.40
CA ILE A 450 17.55 -41.70 -21.31
C ILE A 450 16.69 -42.88 -21.76
N ASP A 451 16.12 -42.82 -22.96
CA ASP A 451 15.33 -43.93 -23.50
C ASP A 451 16.19 -45.19 -23.69
N GLY A 452 17.47 -45.03 -24.03
CA GLY A 452 18.46 -46.11 -24.09
C GLY A 452 18.75 -46.73 -22.72
N ILE A 453 18.99 -45.92 -21.68
CA ILE A 453 19.17 -46.38 -20.29
C ILE A 453 17.95 -47.21 -19.84
N VAL A 454 16.74 -46.69 -20.10
CA VAL A 454 15.48 -47.38 -19.78
C VAL A 454 15.39 -48.72 -20.52
N GLY A 455 15.69 -48.74 -21.81
CA GLY A 455 15.64 -49.95 -22.64
C GLY A 455 16.60 -51.04 -22.20
N ASP A 456 17.83 -50.67 -21.84
CA ASP A 456 18.86 -51.61 -21.37
C ASP A 456 18.47 -52.27 -20.06
N ILE A 457 18.00 -51.49 -19.08
CA ILE A 457 17.61 -51.99 -17.76
C ILE A 457 16.43 -52.94 -17.88
N VAL A 458 15.40 -52.54 -18.63
CA VAL A 458 14.19 -53.34 -18.82
C VAL A 458 14.50 -54.64 -19.58
N SER A 459 15.41 -54.60 -20.55
CA SER A 459 15.89 -55.79 -21.26
C SER A 459 16.64 -56.75 -20.33
N GLY A 460 17.40 -56.21 -19.38
CA GLY A 460 18.05 -57.00 -18.32
C GLY A 460 17.04 -57.74 -17.44
N ILE A 461 15.95 -57.08 -17.04
CA ILE A 461 14.86 -57.69 -16.27
C ILE A 461 14.16 -58.80 -17.07
N ALA A 462 13.85 -58.55 -18.34
CA ALA A 462 13.19 -59.52 -19.22
C ALA A 462 14.04 -60.78 -19.47
N LEU A 463 15.37 -60.63 -19.55
CA LEU A 463 16.30 -61.75 -19.73
C LEU A 463 16.57 -62.50 -18.42
N GLY A 464 16.61 -61.80 -17.28
CA GLY A 464 16.74 -62.40 -15.96
C GLY A 464 15.51 -63.23 -15.56
N GLY A 465 14.31 -62.84 -15.98
CA GLY A 465 13.07 -63.61 -15.76
C GLY A 465 12.96 -64.90 -16.59
N ALA A 466 13.81 -65.08 -17.61
CA ALA A 466 13.74 -66.21 -18.55
C ALA A 466 14.82 -67.29 -18.32
N ALA A 467 15.71 -67.16 -17.33
CA ALA A 467 16.87 -68.03 -17.17
C ALA A 467 17.07 -68.55 -15.73
N VAL A 468 16.82 -69.86 -15.57
CA VAL A 468 17.60 -70.82 -14.75
C VAL A 468 17.20 -70.99 -13.27
N GLU A 469 16.21 -71.86 -13.02
CA GLU A 469 16.35 -72.89 -11.98
C GLU A 469 17.37 -73.92 -12.47
N GLY A 470 18.63 -73.77 -12.06
CA GLY A 470 19.71 -74.70 -12.38
C GLY A 470 20.94 -74.37 -11.55
N PRO A 471 21.46 -75.30 -10.73
CA PRO A 471 22.51 -74.99 -9.78
C PRO A 471 23.87 -74.94 -10.48
N LEU A 472 24.60 -73.84 -10.32
CA LEU A 472 26.03 -73.81 -10.62
C LEU A 472 26.84 -73.10 -9.52
N PRO A 473 28.12 -73.47 -9.39
CA PRO A 473 28.90 -73.43 -8.16
C PRO A 473 29.69 -72.12 -8.01
N GLY A 474 30.20 -71.92 -6.80
CA GLY A 474 30.95 -70.72 -6.43
C GLY A 474 32.24 -70.50 -7.22
N ALA A 475 32.59 -69.22 -7.32
CA ALA A 475 33.95 -68.74 -7.50
C ALA A 475 34.03 -67.32 -6.92
N GLY A 476 34.86 -67.16 -5.90
CA GLY A 476 35.37 -65.88 -5.47
C GLY A 476 36.61 -65.51 -6.28
N ASP A 477 36.79 -64.20 -6.46
CA ASP A 477 38.04 -63.43 -6.57
C ASP A 477 37.56 -62.00 -6.88
N GLY A 478 37.79 -60.99 -6.05
CA GLY A 478 39.10 -60.53 -5.59
C GLY A 478 39.49 -59.31 -6.42
N PHE A 479 38.83 -58.16 -6.22
CA PHE A 479 39.18 -56.89 -6.87
C PHE A 479 40.26 -56.17 -6.04
N ASP A 480 41.44 -55.99 -6.63
CA ASP A 480 42.63 -55.36 -6.03
C ASP A 480 42.69 -53.86 -6.37
N PRO A 481 42.54 -52.94 -5.39
CA PRO A 481 42.58 -51.51 -5.62
C PRO A 481 44.03 -50.99 -5.50
N ARG A 482 44.86 -51.26 -6.51
CA ARG A 482 46.23 -50.73 -6.57
C ARG A 482 46.63 -50.20 -7.95
N HIS A 483 45.79 -49.39 -8.58
CA HIS A 483 46.25 -48.46 -9.62
C HIS A 483 45.36 -47.22 -9.69
N VAL A 484 45.62 -46.25 -8.83
CA VAL A 484 45.20 -44.86 -9.04
C VAL A 484 46.46 -43.98 -9.09
N VAL A 485 46.62 -43.29 -10.22
CA VAL A 485 47.69 -42.33 -10.50
C VAL A 485 47.35 -41.01 -9.80
N PRO A 486 48.29 -40.34 -9.10
CA PRO A 486 48.01 -39.10 -8.40
C PRO A 486 48.15 -37.88 -9.34
N ALA A 487 47.10 -37.07 -9.46
CA ALA A 487 47.18 -35.72 -10.01
C ALA A 487 47.50 -34.71 -8.89
N GLN A 488 48.54 -33.91 -9.13
CA GLN A 488 49.11 -32.94 -8.21
C GLN A 488 48.18 -31.76 -7.92
N ALA A 489 48.12 -31.40 -6.63
CA ALA A 489 47.53 -30.17 -6.11
C ALA A 489 48.41 -28.94 -6.39
N GLY A 490 47.79 -27.83 -6.77
CA GLY A 490 48.43 -26.51 -6.83
C GLY A 490 47.40 -25.41 -6.56
N GLY A 491 47.71 -24.51 -5.62
CA GLY A 491 47.03 -23.21 -5.48
C GLY A 491 46.42 -22.93 -4.11
N ARG A 492 47.25 -22.50 -3.16
CA ARG A 492 46.83 -21.85 -1.90
C ARG A 492 46.39 -20.40 -2.20
N PRO A 493 45.19 -19.94 -1.82
CA PRO A 493 44.88 -18.51 -1.82
C PRO A 493 45.43 -17.83 -0.54
N PRO A 494 45.80 -16.53 -0.59
CA PRO A 494 46.36 -15.80 0.55
C PRO A 494 45.28 -15.36 1.56
N PRO A 495 45.67 -15.07 2.83
CA PRO A 495 44.73 -14.71 3.87
C PRO A 495 44.19 -13.28 3.73
N PHE A 496 42.87 -13.16 3.92
CA PHE A 496 42.17 -11.88 4.05
C PHE A 496 42.65 -11.10 5.28
N ARG A 497 43.05 -9.83 5.07
CA ARG A 497 43.22 -8.84 6.13
C ARG A 497 41.88 -8.16 6.42
N PRO A 498 41.50 -7.95 7.69
CA PRO A 498 40.33 -7.14 8.03
C PRO A 498 40.63 -5.65 7.76
N GLN A 499 39.78 -5.00 6.95
CA GLN A 499 39.79 -3.55 6.78
C GLN A 499 39.15 -2.88 8.01
N ALA A 500 39.85 -1.87 8.52
CA ALA A 500 39.37 -1.00 9.59
C ALA A 500 38.23 -0.10 9.10
N SER A 501 37.20 0.04 9.92
CA SER A 501 36.08 0.96 9.72
C SER A 501 36.55 2.42 9.74
N PRO A 502 36.04 3.30 8.85
CA PRO A 502 36.28 4.73 8.95
C PRO A 502 35.45 5.36 10.11
N PRO A 503 35.93 6.45 10.74
CA PRO A 503 35.24 7.08 11.85
C PRO A 503 33.96 7.80 11.42
N LEU A 504 32.94 7.68 12.26
CA LEU A 504 31.65 8.37 12.15
C LEU A 504 31.85 9.90 12.17
N ARG A 505 31.29 10.59 11.18
CA ARG A 505 31.12 12.06 11.22
C ARG A 505 30.05 12.42 12.27
N PRO A 506 30.26 13.49 13.07
CA PRO A 506 29.25 13.98 14.00
C PRO A 506 28.06 14.59 13.25
N ARG A 507 26.84 14.31 13.75
CA ARG A 507 25.60 14.93 13.29
C ARG A 507 25.59 16.43 13.62
N PRO A 508 25.06 17.31 12.74
CA PRO A 508 24.77 18.70 13.09
C PRO A 508 23.64 18.74 14.12
N GLN A 509 23.80 19.56 15.16
CA GLN A 509 22.73 19.89 16.10
C GLN A 509 21.63 20.72 15.41
N PRO A 510 20.34 20.47 15.69
CA PRO A 510 19.26 21.34 15.22
C PRO A 510 19.32 22.70 15.95
N GLN A 511 19.25 23.78 15.16
CA GLN A 511 19.13 25.14 15.70
C GLN A 511 17.74 25.34 16.35
N PRO A 512 17.64 26.09 17.46
CA PRO A 512 16.36 26.43 18.07
C PRO A 512 15.59 27.43 17.21
N GLN A 513 14.30 27.17 16.99
CA GLN A 513 13.37 28.14 16.41
C GLN A 513 13.11 29.29 17.41
N PRO A 514 13.03 30.55 16.95
CA PRO A 514 12.64 31.68 17.79
C PRO A 514 11.15 31.61 18.10
N GLY A 515 10.81 31.70 19.39
CA GLY A 515 9.42 31.72 19.87
C GLY A 515 8.67 33.01 19.50
N PRO A 516 7.32 32.97 19.45
CA PRO A 516 6.50 34.14 19.20
C PRO A 516 6.51 35.09 20.40
N GLY A 517 6.71 36.38 20.13
CA GLY A 517 6.72 37.45 21.11
C GLY A 517 5.33 37.77 21.69
N PRO A 518 5.27 38.51 22.82
CA PRO A 518 4.07 38.66 23.62
C PRO A 518 3.15 39.76 23.06
N GLY A 519 2.03 39.35 22.46
CA GLY A 519 0.93 40.23 22.07
C GLY A 519 -0.14 40.33 23.17
N HIS A 520 -0.59 41.54 23.43
CA HIS A 520 -1.46 41.99 24.52
C HIS A 520 -2.79 41.24 24.67
N ASN A 521 -3.03 40.69 25.86
CA ASN A 521 -4.38 40.31 26.34
C ASN A 521 -4.66 41.03 27.67
N GLN A 522 -5.45 42.10 27.62
CA GLN A 522 -6.22 42.60 28.77
C GLN A 522 -7.65 42.04 28.66
N PRO A 523 -8.21 41.43 29.73
CA PRO A 523 -9.59 40.98 29.73
C PRO A 523 -10.53 42.12 30.17
N PRO A 524 -11.71 42.30 29.54
CA PRO A 524 -12.79 43.04 30.17
C PRO A 524 -13.74 42.11 30.94
N GLY A 525 -13.97 42.49 32.20
CA GLY A 525 -15.29 42.61 32.83
C GLY A 525 -16.21 41.39 32.91
N GLN A 526 -16.34 40.84 34.12
CA GLN A 526 -17.41 39.94 34.53
C GLN A 526 -18.81 40.57 34.34
N ILE A 527 -19.76 39.82 33.76
CA ILE A 527 -21.20 40.11 33.83
C ILE A 527 -21.88 38.94 34.58
N PRO A 528 -22.77 39.22 35.56
CA PRO A 528 -23.33 38.22 36.48
C PRO A 528 -24.44 37.36 35.85
N GLY A 529 -24.56 36.14 36.41
CA GLY A 529 -25.34 35.03 35.89
C GLY A 529 -26.87 35.16 35.97
N ILE A 530 -27.52 34.41 35.08
CA ILE A 530 -28.97 34.23 35.02
C ILE A 530 -29.30 32.80 35.46
N ALA A 531 -30.20 32.70 36.45
CA ALA A 531 -30.74 31.47 37.02
C ALA A 531 -31.80 30.80 36.11
N PRO A 532 -32.12 29.51 36.30
CA PRO A 532 -32.85 28.71 35.32
C PRO A 532 -34.36 28.68 35.58
N GLY A 533 -35.16 28.55 34.52
CA GLY A 533 -36.54 28.05 34.66
C GLY A 533 -37.49 28.35 33.51
N ARG A 534 -37.78 27.34 32.66
CA ARG A 534 -39.14 26.83 32.38
C ARG A 534 -39.11 25.63 31.42
N PRO A 535 -39.97 24.61 31.61
CA PRO A 535 -40.06 23.43 30.75
C PRO A 535 -40.92 23.70 29.51
N SER A 536 -40.48 23.19 28.36
CA SER A 536 -41.24 23.16 27.11
C SER A 536 -42.22 21.97 27.06
N PRO A 537 -43.37 22.10 26.37
CA PRO A 537 -44.41 21.09 26.34
C PRO A 537 -44.12 19.96 25.34
N SER A 538 -44.69 18.79 25.65
CA SER A 538 -44.56 17.51 24.95
C SER A 538 -45.11 17.56 23.51
N VAL A 539 -44.33 17.05 22.56
CA VAL A 539 -44.73 16.82 21.16
C VAL A 539 -45.39 15.43 21.04
N PRO A 540 -46.50 15.25 20.30
CA PRO A 540 -47.14 13.95 20.11
C PRO A 540 -46.36 13.04 19.14
N GLN A 541 -46.25 11.75 19.47
CA GLN A 541 -45.72 10.71 18.57
C GLN A 541 -46.64 10.49 17.36
N PRO A 542 -46.08 10.29 16.15
CA PRO A 542 -46.85 9.87 14.99
C PRO A 542 -47.14 8.35 15.02
N PRO A 543 -48.23 7.90 14.38
CA PRO A 543 -48.69 6.51 14.43
C PRO A 543 -47.80 5.57 13.62
N GLN A 544 -47.58 4.37 14.16
CA GLN A 544 -46.90 3.26 13.50
C GLN A 544 -47.73 2.76 12.31
N GLY A 545 -47.21 2.98 11.10
CA GLY A 545 -47.75 2.44 9.86
C GLY A 545 -47.10 1.10 9.50
N THR A 546 -47.94 0.12 9.19
CA THR A 546 -47.63 -1.21 8.65
C THR A 546 -46.71 -1.16 7.42
N GLN A 547 -45.63 -1.96 7.44
CA GLN A 547 -44.74 -2.18 6.29
C GLN A 547 -45.48 -2.84 5.11
N PRO A 548 -45.30 -2.37 3.86
CA PRO A 548 -45.72 -3.09 2.66
C PRO A 548 -44.84 -4.34 2.43
N GLY A 549 -45.44 -5.40 1.89
CA GLY A 549 -44.75 -6.65 1.54
C GLY A 549 -43.78 -6.53 0.35
N PRO A 550 -42.91 -7.54 0.12
CA PRO A 550 -41.64 -7.38 -0.60
C PRO A 550 -41.65 -7.17 -2.13
N ASP A 551 -42.78 -7.22 -2.82
CA ASP A 551 -42.79 -7.48 -4.28
C ASP A 551 -43.26 -6.33 -5.20
N THR A 552 -43.10 -5.06 -4.80
CA THR A 552 -43.40 -3.90 -5.67
C THR A 552 -42.26 -2.88 -5.76
N ALA A 553 -41.01 -3.33 -5.78
CA ALA A 553 -39.87 -2.46 -6.08
C ALA A 553 -39.90 -2.06 -7.57
N GLY A 554 -40.34 -0.83 -7.87
CA GLY A 554 -40.37 -0.31 -9.24
C GLY A 554 -38.97 -0.19 -9.88
N PRO A 555 -38.88 0.13 -11.18
CA PRO A 555 -37.61 0.17 -11.93
C PRO A 555 -36.54 1.10 -11.33
N ALA A 556 -36.92 2.12 -10.57
CA ALA A 556 -35.98 2.98 -9.84
C ALA A 556 -35.26 2.24 -8.69
N ALA A 557 -35.98 1.40 -7.93
CA ALA A 557 -35.40 0.60 -6.85
C ALA A 557 -34.48 -0.51 -7.41
N ALA A 558 -34.83 -1.11 -8.54
CA ALA A 558 -33.97 -2.06 -9.24
C ALA A 558 -32.67 -1.39 -9.74
N ALA A 559 -32.75 -0.16 -10.27
CA ALA A 559 -31.57 0.61 -10.68
C ALA A 559 -30.67 1.00 -9.49
N GLU A 560 -31.27 1.38 -8.36
CA GLU A 560 -30.55 1.69 -7.13
C GLU A 560 -29.84 0.45 -6.55
N GLN A 561 -30.49 -0.72 -6.60
CA GLN A 561 -29.92 -1.99 -6.16
C GLN A 561 -28.77 -2.44 -7.08
N ALA A 562 -28.90 -2.27 -8.40
CA ALA A 562 -27.80 -2.54 -9.33
C ALA A 562 -26.60 -1.62 -9.07
N ALA A 563 -26.84 -0.31 -8.86
CA ALA A 563 -25.78 0.65 -8.52
C ALA A 563 -25.12 0.33 -7.17
N ALA A 564 -25.88 -0.17 -6.19
CA ALA A 564 -25.36 -0.63 -4.91
C ALA A 564 -24.47 -1.87 -5.05
N GLN A 565 -24.86 -2.85 -5.87
CA GLN A 565 -24.05 -4.04 -6.16
C GLN A 565 -22.75 -3.67 -6.88
N GLU A 566 -22.81 -2.78 -7.86
CA GLU A 566 -21.63 -2.27 -8.56
C GLU A 566 -20.67 -1.57 -7.60
N ARG A 567 -21.19 -0.67 -6.73
CA ARG A 567 -20.37 -0.02 -5.69
C ARG A 567 -19.73 -1.02 -4.74
N ALA A 568 -20.45 -2.05 -4.31
CA ALA A 568 -19.91 -3.10 -3.45
C ALA A 568 -18.80 -3.90 -4.15
N ALA A 569 -18.97 -4.24 -5.43
CA ALA A 569 -17.94 -4.91 -6.22
C ALA A 569 -16.69 -4.04 -6.40
N THR A 570 -16.87 -2.75 -6.73
CA THR A 570 -15.76 -1.79 -6.87
C THR A 570 -15.01 -1.61 -5.55
N TYR A 571 -15.73 -1.45 -4.44
CA TYR A 571 -15.15 -1.34 -3.10
C TYR A 571 -14.32 -2.58 -2.73
N ASN A 572 -14.88 -3.78 -2.91
CA ASN A 572 -14.18 -5.02 -2.59
C ASN A 572 -12.91 -5.20 -3.42
N ALA A 573 -12.96 -4.89 -4.71
CA ALA A 573 -11.78 -4.92 -5.58
C ALA A 573 -10.69 -3.95 -5.09
N TYR A 574 -11.03 -2.70 -4.81
CA TYR A 574 -10.04 -1.73 -4.31
C TYR A 574 -9.53 -2.08 -2.91
N ARG A 575 -10.38 -2.63 -2.03
CA ARG A 575 -9.97 -3.09 -0.70
C ARG A 575 -8.97 -4.23 -0.79
N GLU A 576 -9.20 -5.21 -1.67
CA GLU A 576 -8.25 -6.31 -1.90
C GLU A 576 -6.92 -5.78 -2.47
N HIS A 577 -6.96 -4.81 -3.38
CA HIS A 577 -5.75 -4.15 -3.87
C HIS A 577 -5.00 -3.41 -2.77
N LEU A 578 -5.72 -2.65 -1.93
CA LEU A 578 -5.12 -1.91 -0.82
C LEU A 578 -4.49 -2.88 0.19
N GLN A 579 -5.15 -4.00 0.50
CA GLN A 579 -4.62 -5.04 1.39
C GLN A 579 -3.29 -5.62 0.89
N LYS A 580 -3.12 -5.77 -0.42
CA LYS A 580 -1.87 -6.25 -1.04
C LYS A 580 -0.77 -5.19 -1.10
N LEU A 581 -1.15 -3.91 -1.20
CA LEU A 581 -0.23 -2.80 -1.36
C LEU A 581 0.27 -2.24 -0.03
N ASP A 582 -0.62 -2.12 0.93
CA ASP A 582 -0.42 -1.51 2.24
C ASP A 582 -1.34 -2.20 3.25
N PRO A 583 -0.97 -3.40 3.75
CA PRO A 583 -1.83 -4.21 4.62
C PRO A 583 -2.17 -3.53 5.95
N ASP A 584 -1.39 -2.52 6.36
CA ASP A 584 -1.56 -1.77 7.61
C ASP A 584 -2.42 -0.51 7.44
N ASN A 585 -2.93 -0.25 6.23
CA ASN A 585 -3.70 0.95 5.94
C ASN A 585 -4.95 1.09 6.82
N ALA A 586 -5.15 2.26 7.42
CA ALA A 586 -6.27 2.51 8.33
C ALA A 586 -7.65 2.28 7.70
N LEU A 587 -7.81 2.48 6.38
CA LEU A 587 -9.07 2.22 5.69
C LEU A 587 -9.43 0.74 5.60
N LEU A 588 -8.46 -0.18 5.74
CA LEU A 588 -8.71 -1.62 5.78
C LEU A 588 -9.37 -2.06 7.08
N LYS A 589 -9.21 -1.27 8.15
CA LYS A 589 -9.84 -1.50 9.47
C LYS A 589 -11.32 -1.08 9.50
N LEU A 590 -11.78 -0.32 8.50
CA LEU A 590 -13.19 0.02 8.34
C LEU A 590 -13.92 -1.15 7.67
N GLU A 591 -14.44 -2.08 8.48
CA GLU A 591 -15.26 -3.17 7.96
C GLU A 591 -16.62 -2.62 7.45
N PRO A 592 -17.04 -2.99 6.22
CA PRO A 592 -18.35 -2.62 5.73
C PRO A 592 -19.43 -3.32 6.58
N VAL A 593 -20.48 -2.59 6.91
CA VAL A 593 -21.63 -3.14 7.63
C VAL A 593 -22.30 -4.19 6.75
N THR A 594 -22.41 -5.43 7.24
CA THR A 594 -23.01 -6.54 6.49
C THR A 594 -24.42 -6.19 5.99
N GLY A 595 -24.66 -6.33 4.69
CA GLY A 595 -25.95 -6.03 4.06
C GLY A 595 -26.18 -4.56 3.70
N VAL A 596 -25.25 -3.65 4.06
CA VAL A 596 -25.30 -2.25 3.64
C VAL A 596 -24.22 -2.03 2.57
N PRO A 597 -24.58 -1.67 1.33
CA PRO A 597 -23.60 -1.38 0.29
C PRO A 597 -22.77 -0.15 0.71
N PRO A 598 -21.44 -0.16 0.47
CA PRO A 598 -20.58 0.96 0.84
C PRO A 598 -21.04 2.23 0.13
N ASP A 599 -21.03 3.34 0.88
CA ASP A 599 -21.37 4.62 0.31
C ASP A 599 -20.32 5.04 -0.73
N LYS A 600 -20.72 5.96 -1.63
CA LYS A 600 -19.86 6.42 -2.72
C LYS A 600 -18.57 7.10 -2.20
N VAL A 601 -18.64 7.79 -1.06
CA VAL A 601 -17.51 8.53 -0.48
C VAL A 601 -16.44 7.58 0.02
N ILE A 602 -16.83 6.47 0.64
CA ILE A 602 -15.96 5.39 1.10
C ILE A 602 -15.28 4.72 -0.10
N VAL A 603 -16.02 4.41 -1.16
CA VAL A 603 -15.44 3.83 -2.38
C VAL A 603 -14.41 4.79 -3.01
N GLU A 604 -14.75 6.08 -3.12
CA GLU A 604 -13.85 7.11 -3.63
C GLU A 604 -12.62 7.30 -2.72
N SER A 605 -12.76 7.19 -1.40
CA SER A 605 -11.66 7.30 -0.44
C SER A 605 -10.69 6.12 -0.56
N ILE A 606 -11.20 4.89 -0.60
CA ILE A 606 -10.37 3.70 -0.80
C ILE A 606 -9.68 3.74 -2.16
N GLN A 607 -10.38 4.21 -3.21
CA GLN A 607 -9.78 4.37 -4.53
C GLN A 607 -8.60 5.35 -4.51
N LYS A 608 -8.78 6.54 -3.90
CA LYS A 608 -7.71 7.54 -3.76
C LYS A 608 -6.50 6.98 -3.01
N GLU A 609 -6.75 6.15 -2.00
CA GLU A 609 -5.70 5.55 -1.21
C GLU A 609 -4.93 4.47 -1.97
N VAL A 610 -5.62 3.62 -2.72
CA VAL A 610 -5.00 2.68 -3.66
C VAL A 610 -4.13 3.44 -4.68
N THR A 611 -4.63 4.56 -5.23
CA THR A 611 -3.85 5.42 -6.13
C THR A 611 -2.58 5.95 -5.46
N ARG A 612 -2.70 6.42 -4.21
CA ARG A 612 -1.58 6.95 -3.42
C ARG A 612 -0.52 5.87 -3.19
N ALA A 613 -0.92 4.71 -2.67
CA ALA A 613 -0.04 3.58 -2.39
C ALA A 613 0.67 3.07 -3.65
N ILE A 614 -0.04 2.98 -4.78
CA ILE A 614 0.56 2.61 -6.07
C ILE A 614 1.59 3.64 -6.52
N ARG A 615 1.26 4.93 -6.45
CA ARG A 615 2.19 6.00 -6.84
C ARG A 615 3.44 5.96 -5.97
N GLU A 616 3.29 5.79 -4.67
CA GLU A 616 4.41 5.69 -3.73
C GLU A 616 5.30 4.47 -4.00
N LYS A 617 4.69 3.30 -4.24
CA LYS A 617 5.42 2.07 -4.60
C LYS A 617 6.17 2.23 -5.92
N VAL A 618 5.52 2.79 -6.95
CA VAL A 618 6.14 3.05 -8.26
C VAL A 618 7.27 4.08 -8.15
N ASP A 619 7.08 5.15 -7.39
CA ASP A 619 8.09 6.19 -7.19
C ASP A 619 9.31 5.63 -6.44
N THR A 620 9.08 4.91 -5.34
CA THR A 620 10.14 4.24 -4.56
C THR A 620 10.92 3.28 -5.45
N LYS A 621 10.23 2.44 -6.22
CA LYS A 621 10.88 1.48 -7.11
C LYS A 621 11.63 2.17 -8.25
N THR A 622 11.08 3.24 -8.80
CA THR A 622 11.74 4.04 -9.84
C THR A 622 13.04 4.65 -9.30
N GLU A 623 13.04 5.14 -8.06
CA GLU A 623 14.25 5.69 -7.42
C GLU A 623 15.28 4.60 -7.06
N GLU A 624 14.85 3.43 -6.58
CA GLU A 624 15.74 2.27 -6.39
C GLU A 624 16.43 1.85 -7.69
N LEU A 625 15.66 1.72 -8.77
CA LEU A 625 16.16 1.37 -10.09
C LEU A 625 17.08 2.47 -10.66
N ARG A 626 16.80 3.75 -10.38
CA ARG A 626 17.69 4.88 -10.73
C ARG A 626 19.00 4.82 -9.95
N ALA A 627 18.96 4.53 -8.66
CA ALA A 627 20.15 4.42 -7.81
C ALA A 627 21.08 3.27 -8.26
N LYS A 628 20.51 2.19 -8.80
CA LYS A 628 21.25 1.06 -9.39
C LYS A 628 21.71 1.31 -10.83
N SER A 629 21.26 2.39 -11.48
CA SER A 629 21.62 2.69 -12.86
C SER A 629 22.99 3.38 -12.96
N THR A 630 23.80 3.00 -13.94
CA THR A 630 25.20 3.46 -14.08
C THR A 630 25.39 4.65 -15.04
N TYR A 631 24.31 5.29 -15.52
CA TYR A 631 24.35 6.32 -16.58
C TYR A 631 23.81 7.69 -16.16
N GLU A 632 24.29 8.76 -16.82
CA GLU A 632 23.98 10.17 -16.55
C GLU A 632 22.48 10.47 -16.31
N GLN A 633 22.22 11.38 -15.36
CA GLN A 633 20.87 11.77 -14.91
C GLN A 633 19.94 12.27 -16.05
N ARG A 634 20.48 12.72 -17.19
CA ARG A 634 19.71 13.42 -18.24
C ARG A 634 19.03 12.56 -19.31
N SER A 635 19.35 11.27 -19.46
CA SER A 635 18.66 10.41 -20.44
C SER A 635 17.33 9.85 -19.87
N LYS A 636 16.29 9.77 -20.71
CA LYS A 636 15.02 9.05 -20.42
C LYS A 636 15.17 7.53 -20.34
N VAL A 637 16.35 7.05 -20.73
CA VAL A 637 16.72 5.65 -20.86
C VAL A 637 17.85 5.38 -19.88
N LYS A 638 17.62 4.50 -18.91
CA LYS A 638 18.58 4.11 -17.87
C LYS A 638 19.04 2.69 -18.14
N THR A 639 20.33 2.41 -17.92
CA THR A 639 20.89 1.06 -18.03
C THR A 639 21.19 0.53 -16.64
N ILE A 640 20.67 -0.65 -16.34
CA ILE A 640 20.86 -1.37 -15.09
C ILE A 640 21.74 -2.58 -15.39
N GLY A 641 22.77 -2.78 -14.57
CA GLY A 641 23.64 -3.96 -14.58
C GLY A 641 23.56 -4.71 -13.24
N GLY A 642 24.29 -5.81 -13.12
CA GLY A 642 24.31 -6.67 -11.94
C GLY A 642 23.10 -7.61 -11.79
N ASP A 643 22.81 -8.02 -10.54
CA ASP A 643 21.82 -9.05 -10.18
C ASP A 643 20.35 -8.60 -10.27
N VAL A 644 20.05 -7.47 -10.94
CA VAL A 644 18.69 -6.93 -11.01
C VAL A 644 17.91 -7.63 -12.12
N ASP A 645 17.00 -8.51 -11.74
CA ASP A 645 16.05 -9.13 -12.66
C ASP A 645 14.87 -8.20 -12.94
N LEU A 646 14.93 -7.48 -14.07
CA LEU A 646 13.84 -6.59 -14.50
C LEU A 646 12.51 -7.31 -14.73
N ARG A 647 12.51 -8.62 -14.97
CA ARG A 647 11.26 -9.39 -15.13
C ARG A 647 10.60 -9.58 -13.76
N LYS A 648 11.37 -9.93 -12.74
CA LYS A 648 10.89 -9.95 -11.36
C LYS A 648 10.33 -8.59 -10.94
N GLU A 649 11.06 -7.51 -11.21
CA GLU A 649 10.59 -6.15 -10.87
C GLU A 649 9.31 -5.76 -11.61
N PHE A 650 9.18 -6.18 -12.87
CA PHE A 650 7.93 -6.04 -13.60
C PHE A 650 6.80 -6.85 -12.97
N ASP A 651 7.04 -8.10 -12.60
CA ASP A 651 6.03 -8.99 -12.03
C ASP A 651 5.55 -8.48 -10.66
N GLU A 652 6.44 -7.91 -9.84
CA GLU A 652 6.10 -7.25 -8.57
C GLU A 652 5.25 -5.97 -8.77
N LEU A 653 5.55 -5.18 -9.79
CA LEU A 653 4.79 -3.98 -10.12
C LEU A 653 3.44 -4.30 -10.79
N LYS A 654 3.37 -5.36 -11.60
CA LYS A 654 2.17 -5.74 -12.35
C LYS A 654 1.15 -6.52 -11.51
N ALA A 655 1.52 -7.06 -10.34
CA ALA A 655 0.72 -8.00 -9.56
C ALA A 655 -0.72 -7.53 -9.25
N THR A 656 -0.99 -6.23 -9.39
CA THR A 656 -2.33 -5.63 -9.22
C THR A 656 -2.93 -5.04 -10.49
N GLY A 657 -2.17 -4.96 -11.59
CA GLY A 657 -2.54 -4.27 -12.82
C GLY A 657 -3.50 -5.04 -13.72
N THR A 658 -4.31 -4.31 -14.50
CA THR A 658 -5.08 -4.86 -15.62
C THR A 658 -4.27 -4.80 -16.90
N ARG A 659 -4.21 -5.89 -17.65
CA ARG A 659 -3.46 -5.94 -18.91
C ARG A 659 -4.13 -5.05 -19.96
N VAL A 660 -3.40 -4.09 -20.51
CA VAL A 660 -3.89 -3.17 -21.56
C VAL A 660 -3.35 -3.54 -22.94
N TYR A 661 -2.22 -4.26 -22.99
CA TYR A 661 -1.63 -4.75 -24.25
C TYR A 661 -1.19 -6.22 -24.18
N ALA A 662 -1.62 -7.00 -25.18
CA ALA A 662 -1.29 -8.41 -25.36
C ALA A 662 -1.10 -8.70 -26.86
N GLY A 663 0.11 -8.56 -27.40
CA GLY A 663 0.32 -8.92 -28.81
C GLY A 663 1.70 -8.66 -29.38
N ARG A 664 2.17 -9.63 -30.16
CA ARG A 664 3.35 -9.54 -31.04
C ARG A 664 3.22 -8.31 -31.94
N GLY A 665 4.15 -7.36 -31.85
CA GLY A 665 4.24 -6.21 -32.76
C GLY A 665 3.32 -5.01 -32.49
N GLN A 666 2.54 -4.98 -31.41
CA GLN A 666 1.67 -3.85 -31.07
C GLN A 666 2.27 -2.84 -30.09
N TYR A 667 3.38 -3.18 -29.42
CA TYR A 667 4.21 -2.18 -28.75
C TYR A 667 4.88 -1.32 -29.82
N GLY A 668 4.55 -0.04 -29.89
CA GLY A 668 5.07 0.89 -30.90
C GLY A 668 6.58 0.70 -31.11
N LYS A 669 6.94 0.28 -32.34
CA LYS A 669 8.28 -0.14 -32.82
C LYS A 669 8.75 -1.57 -32.46
N GLY A 670 7.88 -2.57 -32.59
CA GLY A 670 8.28 -3.91 -33.09
C GLY A 670 9.02 -4.86 -32.15
N GLY A 671 8.66 -4.91 -30.87
CA GLY A 671 9.13 -5.94 -29.92
C GLY A 671 7.97 -6.68 -29.24
N ASP A 672 8.24 -7.89 -28.74
CA ASP A 672 7.30 -8.66 -27.93
C ASP A 672 7.33 -8.12 -26.49
N GLY A 673 6.16 -7.79 -25.95
CA GLY A 673 6.03 -7.18 -24.62
C GLY A 673 4.60 -7.13 -24.11
N GLU A 674 4.45 -6.79 -22.83
CA GLU A 674 3.18 -6.71 -22.11
C GLU A 674 3.10 -5.38 -21.36
N MET A 675 1.94 -4.71 -21.43
CA MET A 675 1.68 -3.48 -20.66
C MET A 675 0.48 -3.70 -19.75
N PHE A 676 0.62 -3.25 -18.50
CA PHE A 676 -0.42 -3.27 -17.49
C PHE A 676 -0.70 -1.84 -17.02
N GLU A 677 -1.97 -1.53 -16.81
CA GLU A 677 -2.43 -0.31 -16.15
C GLU A 677 -2.77 -0.65 -14.71
N LEU A 678 -2.18 0.10 -13.77
CA LEU A 678 -2.34 -0.18 -12.36
C LEU A 678 -3.69 0.35 -11.86
N PRO A 679 -4.41 -0.39 -11.00
CA PRO A 679 -5.78 -0.08 -10.59
C PRO A 679 -5.80 1.24 -9.84
N GLY A 680 -6.74 2.13 -10.18
CA GLY A 680 -6.78 3.47 -9.58
C GLY A 680 -5.62 4.39 -9.96
N GLY A 681 -4.62 3.94 -10.74
CA GLY A 681 -3.42 4.70 -11.07
C GLY A 681 -3.62 5.91 -12.00
N GLN A 682 -4.86 6.29 -12.36
CA GLN A 682 -5.17 7.40 -13.26
C GLN A 682 -4.31 7.40 -14.55
N GLY A 683 -4.02 6.22 -15.12
CA GLY A 683 -3.15 6.07 -16.29
C GLY A 683 -1.67 5.77 -15.99
N ILE A 684 -1.30 5.40 -14.75
CA ILE A 684 0.00 4.78 -14.45
C ILE A 684 0.06 3.42 -15.14
N ARG A 685 1.08 3.22 -15.98
CA ARG A 685 1.30 1.96 -16.72
C ARG A 685 2.70 1.44 -16.48
N VAL A 686 2.80 0.11 -16.39
CA VAL A 686 4.07 -0.61 -16.29
C VAL A 686 4.13 -1.59 -17.45
N GLY A 687 5.26 -1.61 -18.14
CA GLY A 687 5.45 -2.42 -19.34
C GLY A 687 6.76 -3.18 -19.27
N PHE A 688 6.76 -4.41 -19.75
CA PHE A 688 7.98 -5.18 -19.96
C PHE A 688 8.07 -5.64 -21.39
N ARG A 689 9.20 -5.37 -22.04
CA ARG A 689 9.43 -5.76 -23.43
C ARG A 689 10.85 -6.18 -23.68
N MET A 690 10.99 -6.96 -24.73
CA MET A 690 12.24 -7.41 -25.31
C MET A 690 12.61 -6.41 -26.43
N ALA A 691 13.41 -5.39 -26.12
CA ALA A 691 13.77 -4.35 -27.07
C ALA A 691 14.86 -4.82 -28.03
N ASN A 692 14.66 -4.68 -29.34
CA ASN A 692 15.72 -4.97 -30.32
C ASN A 692 16.88 -3.98 -30.14
N ASP A 693 18.11 -4.50 -30.05
CA ASP A 693 19.31 -3.66 -30.04
C ASP A 693 19.51 -3.03 -31.43
N THR A 694 19.02 -1.80 -31.58
CA THR A 694 19.14 -1.03 -32.82
C THR A 694 20.58 -0.70 -33.21
N ARG A 695 21.55 -0.86 -32.30
CA ARG A 695 22.97 -0.52 -32.53
C ARG A 695 23.74 -1.66 -33.18
N THR A 696 23.40 -2.91 -32.86
CA THR A 696 24.12 -4.09 -33.35
C THR A 696 23.38 -4.81 -34.49
N GLY A 697 22.09 -4.52 -34.70
CA GLY A 697 21.27 -5.23 -35.70
C GLY A 697 21.03 -6.71 -35.36
N ALA A 698 21.53 -7.16 -34.19
CA ALA A 698 21.34 -8.50 -33.68
C ALA A 698 19.96 -8.62 -33.04
N LYS A 699 19.28 -9.74 -33.26
CA LYS A 699 18.02 -10.12 -32.58
C LYS A 699 18.20 -10.42 -31.08
N ASN A 700 19.27 -9.93 -30.46
CA ASN A 700 19.50 -10.09 -29.04
C ASN A 700 18.68 -9.03 -28.33
N SER A 701 17.48 -9.44 -27.94
CA SER A 701 16.53 -8.57 -27.27
C SER A 701 16.99 -8.20 -25.87
N ILE A 702 17.08 -6.90 -25.61
CA ILE A 702 17.41 -6.32 -24.31
C ILE A 702 16.14 -6.24 -23.47
N PRO A 703 16.06 -6.91 -22.30
CA PRO A 703 14.95 -6.75 -21.37
C PRO A 703 14.79 -5.29 -20.98
N THR A 704 13.58 -4.76 -21.15
CA THR A 704 13.28 -3.35 -20.90
C THR A 704 12.01 -3.21 -20.07
N LEU A 705 12.13 -2.55 -18.92
CA LEU A 705 11.02 -2.15 -18.07
C LEU A 705 10.66 -0.69 -18.37
N ASP A 706 9.44 -0.46 -18.84
CA ASP A 706 8.87 0.86 -19.10
C ASP A 706 7.91 1.24 -17.95
N ILE A 707 8.13 2.38 -17.31
CA ILE A 707 7.23 2.94 -16.29
C ILE A 707 6.69 4.27 -16.81
N VAL A 708 5.36 4.35 -16.99
CA VAL A 708 4.67 5.55 -17.49
C VAL A 708 3.86 6.14 -16.35
N VAL A 709 4.20 7.35 -15.93
CA VAL A 709 3.44 8.10 -14.92
C VAL A 709 2.86 9.36 -15.58
N PRO A 710 1.53 9.55 -15.56
CA PRO A 710 0.88 10.76 -16.09
C PRO A 710 1.53 12.04 -15.55
N GLY A 711 1.82 13.00 -16.44
CA GLY A 711 2.47 14.26 -16.11
C GLY A 711 4.01 14.20 -15.92
N ARG A 712 4.60 13.02 -15.66
CA ARG A 712 6.07 12.85 -15.56
C ARG A 712 6.71 12.20 -16.80
N GLY A 713 5.90 11.56 -17.64
CA GLY A 713 6.35 10.89 -18.86
C GLY A 713 6.81 9.45 -18.63
N GLU A 714 7.39 8.85 -19.67
CA GLU A 714 7.89 7.46 -19.66
C GLU A 714 9.36 7.41 -19.21
N THR A 715 9.64 6.57 -18.22
CA THR A 715 11.01 6.20 -17.79
C THR A 715 11.28 4.77 -18.25
N ARG A 716 12.42 4.53 -18.92
CA ARG A 716 12.81 3.19 -19.40
C ARG A 716 14.07 2.69 -18.72
N PHE A 717 14.05 1.43 -18.32
CA PHE A 717 15.20 0.72 -17.75
C PHE A 717 15.57 -0.45 -18.64
N HIS A 718 16.80 -0.47 -19.17
CA HIS A 718 17.34 -1.59 -19.94
C HIS A 718 18.27 -2.43 -19.07
N TYR A 719 18.14 -3.75 -19.17
CA TYR A 719 19.08 -4.68 -18.56
C TYR A 719 20.30 -4.90 -19.46
N ASN A 720 21.50 -4.67 -18.95
CA ASN A 720 22.74 -4.99 -19.67
C ASN A 720 23.55 -6.04 -18.89
N PRO A 721 23.54 -7.33 -19.32
CA PRO A 721 24.22 -8.41 -18.61
C PRO A 721 25.76 -8.31 -18.64
N MET A 722 26.33 -7.44 -19.49
CA MET A 722 27.79 -7.26 -19.60
C MET A 722 28.38 -6.29 -18.55
N ARG A 723 27.58 -5.85 -17.57
CA ARG A 723 27.96 -4.94 -16.50
C ARG A 723 27.33 -5.38 -15.18
#